data_AF-A0A6L9SAA7-F1
#
_entry.id   AF-A0A6L9SAA7-F1
#
_cell.length_a   1.000
_cell.length_b   1.000
_cell.length_c   1.000
_cell.angle_alpha   90.00
_cell.angle_beta   90.00
_cell.angle_gamma   90.00
#
_symmetry.space_group_name_H-M   'P 1'
#
loop_
_entity.id
_entity.type
_entity.pdbx_description
1 polymer ?
#
loop_
_entity_poly.entity_id
_entity_poly.type
_entity_poly.pdbx_seq_one_letter_code
_entity_poly.pdbx_strand_id
1 'polypeptide(L)'
;MRPPSSTYRLQLSADLTLRDAAAVLDHLSDLGVGAVYCSPLLQSARGSNHGYDVVDVARVDESRGGESGWRAFVAATREHHLGVVVDIVPNHLGVADAQQNPAWWDVLRRGRDSAYASWFDIEWSRGRILLPVLGPDADLDTELKAENGELRYADLRFPIAPGTGRSPGERATDVHDRQHYELADARRADTDQNYRRFFAVTTLAGVRVEDPDVAAATHARVIRWVGEDGVTGVRVDHPDGLADPTGYLTWLRRATGDVWLIVEKILEPGEELPETWPVDGTTGYDALAEVGPLFIDPAAEPRFDRLYRELTGDHRDLAAHVEAGKRHVATTILRAEFRRLARLAPDVPRAAEALTELAVAFDVYRSYLPIGADRLAAAAKTARQRRPDLEDAITTLAPRLCDPSDELCARFQQTTGAVMAKGVEDTAYYRYNRFVALNEVGGDPSRFGLSLGDFHDAQRYRQAVAPDSMTTLSTHDTKRGEDVRARLAVLSELPDEWATLVALLGEHAPMPNPAFGYLMWQTVLGVGLIERDRLHAYAEKAMREAADGTSWAEPHTSFERAVHDAVDALYDEPHLRNAVSDLVERIRPFGWSNALSQKLVQLTMPGVPDVYQGTEGWEDSLVDPDNRRPVDFAAQRRLFDAERPPVDATGAAKAWVVSRALRLRRDRPELFGRYRRVRVDGPAADHAVAFDRGGAITVATRLPVILDRHGGWRDTVAELPRGLVDTLTGRPAGGRTRLGRLLDTYPVALLAPDTSDTEPA
;
A
#
# COMPACT_ATOMS: atom_id res chain seq x y z
N MET A 1 -21.58 7.00 14.03
CA MET A 1 -20.54 7.15 15.09
C MET A 1 -19.59 8.25 14.65
N ARG A 2 -18.77 8.81 15.56
CA ARG A 2 -17.69 9.73 15.14
C ARG A 2 -16.47 8.90 14.70
N PRO A 3 -15.69 9.36 13.71
CA PRO A 3 -14.41 8.73 13.38
C PRO A 3 -13.46 8.73 14.59
N PRO A 4 -12.54 7.76 14.69
CA PRO A 4 -11.53 7.77 15.75
C PRO A 4 -10.59 8.97 15.59
N SER A 5 -9.99 9.43 16.68
CA SER A 5 -9.04 10.57 16.65
C SER A 5 -7.76 10.27 15.87
N SER A 6 -7.40 8.99 15.80
CA SER A 6 -6.28 8.38 15.09
C SER A 6 -6.45 6.86 15.05
N THR A 7 -5.72 6.18 14.18
CA THR A 7 -5.61 4.72 14.15
C THR A 7 -4.18 4.25 14.37
N TYR A 8 -4.02 3.02 14.88
CA TYR A 8 -2.74 2.34 14.95
C TYR A 8 -2.85 0.94 14.34
N ARG A 9 -2.18 0.70 13.21
CA ARG A 9 -2.26 -0.56 12.45
C ARG A 9 -1.42 -1.65 13.10
N LEU A 10 -2.04 -2.78 13.43
CA LEU A 10 -1.40 -4.02 13.88
C LEU A 10 -1.52 -5.13 12.83
N GLN A 11 -0.38 -5.73 12.48
CA GLN A 11 -0.25 -6.92 11.65
C GLN A 11 -0.39 -8.17 12.52
N LEU A 12 -1.62 -8.67 12.64
CA LEU A 12 -1.92 -9.84 13.45
C LEU A 12 -1.57 -11.12 12.70
N SER A 13 -0.92 -12.04 13.39
CA SER A 13 -0.46 -13.33 12.87
C SER A 13 -0.39 -14.36 14.00
N ALA A 14 0.24 -15.50 13.74
CA ALA A 14 0.57 -16.46 14.79
C ALA A 14 1.64 -15.93 15.78
N ASP A 15 2.48 -14.98 15.35
CA ASP A 15 3.56 -14.39 16.16
C ASP A 15 3.11 -13.16 16.96
N LEU A 16 2.01 -12.52 16.53
CA LEU A 16 1.32 -11.45 17.25
C LEU A 16 -0.18 -11.75 17.24
N THR A 17 -0.63 -12.57 18.19
CA THR A 17 -2.03 -12.98 18.28
C THR A 17 -2.91 -11.86 18.85
N LEU A 18 -4.23 -12.03 18.81
CA LEU A 18 -5.18 -11.13 19.46
C LEU A 18 -4.94 -10.99 20.98
N ARG A 19 -4.38 -12.02 21.63
CA ARG A 19 -4.03 -11.95 23.07
C ARG A 19 -2.76 -11.14 23.30
N ASP A 20 -1.78 -11.28 22.43
CA ASP A 20 -0.55 -10.47 22.48
C ASP A 20 -0.88 -9.00 22.16
N ALA A 21 -1.76 -8.77 21.19
CA ALA A 21 -2.29 -7.45 20.87
C ALA A 21 -3.06 -6.84 22.04
N ALA A 22 -3.79 -7.63 22.83
CA ALA A 22 -4.44 -7.15 24.05
C ALA A 22 -3.42 -6.67 25.09
N ALA A 23 -2.25 -7.31 25.18
CA ALA A 23 -1.19 -6.95 26.13
C ALA A 23 -0.47 -5.63 25.79
N VAL A 24 -0.56 -5.15 24.54
CA VAL A 24 0.07 -3.88 24.12
C VAL A 24 -0.90 -2.68 24.20
N LEU A 25 -2.19 -2.89 24.49
CA LEU A 25 -3.19 -1.82 24.47
C LEU A 25 -2.93 -0.71 25.49
N ASP A 26 -2.34 -1.04 26.63
CA ASP A 26 -1.92 -0.06 27.63
C ASP A 26 -0.89 0.92 27.04
N HIS A 27 0.12 0.41 26.33
CA HIS A 27 1.10 1.23 25.61
C HIS A 27 0.43 2.10 24.53
N LEU A 28 -0.50 1.54 23.75
CA LEU A 28 -1.20 2.30 22.70
C LEU A 28 -2.11 3.39 23.27
N SER A 29 -2.78 3.11 24.39
CA SER A 29 -3.60 4.10 25.11
C SER A 29 -2.73 5.21 25.69
N ASP A 30 -1.60 4.86 26.31
CA ASP A 30 -0.58 5.81 26.76
C ASP A 30 -0.05 6.63 25.59
N LEU A 31 0.23 6.02 24.44
CA LEU A 31 0.68 6.71 23.23
C LEU A 31 -0.33 7.78 22.77
N GLY A 32 -1.62 7.60 23.03
CA GLY A 32 -2.69 8.53 22.63
C GLY A 32 -3.54 8.04 21.44
N VAL A 33 -3.43 6.76 21.09
CA VAL A 33 -4.17 6.15 19.97
C VAL A 33 -5.68 6.25 20.21
N GLY A 34 -6.45 6.52 19.14
CA GLY A 34 -7.91 6.54 19.18
C GLY A 34 -8.55 5.17 18.93
N ALA A 35 -8.04 4.42 17.94
CA ALA A 35 -8.49 3.06 17.64
C ALA A 35 -7.35 2.15 17.18
N VAL A 36 -7.44 0.87 17.52
CA VAL A 36 -6.54 -0.16 16.98
C VAL A 36 -7.09 -0.64 15.65
N TYR A 37 -6.27 -0.58 14.61
CA TYR A 37 -6.61 -1.04 13.27
C TYR A 37 -6.00 -2.42 13.04
N CYS A 38 -6.83 -3.45 13.10
CA CYS A 38 -6.42 -4.85 12.93
C CYS A 38 -6.33 -5.22 11.44
N SER A 39 -5.27 -5.94 11.06
CA SER A 39 -5.23 -6.73 9.82
C SER A 39 -6.39 -7.75 9.74
N PRO A 40 -6.64 -8.38 8.57
CA PRO A 40 -7.76 -9.31 8.42
C PRO A 40 -7.80 -10.40 9.49
N LEU A 41 -8.99 -10.65 10.04
CA LEU A 41 -9.22 -11.52 11.20
C LEU A 41 -9.99 -12.80 10.89
N LEU A 42 -10.61 -12.90 9.72
CA LEU A 42 -11.27 -14.14 9.29
C LEU A 42 -10.23 -15.25 9.09
N GLN A 43 -10.64 -16.50 9.24
CA GLN A 43 -9.75 -17.64 9.10
C GLN A 43 -9.06 -17.63 7.73
N SER A 44 -7.74 -17.43 7.77
CA SER A 44 -6.85 -17.43 6.62
C SER A 44 -6.14 -18.77 6.45
N ALA A 45 -5.41 -18.93 5.36
CA ALA A 45 -4.65 -20.15 5.11
C ALA A 45 -3.60 -20.37 6.22
N ARG A 46 -3.32 -21.64 6.51
CA ARG A 46 -2.33 -22.06 7.49
C ARG A 46 -0.97 -21.44 7.17
N GLY A 47 -0.39 -20.76 8.15
CA GLY A 47 0.91 -20.09 8.01
C GLY A 47 0.83 -18.67 7.43
N SER A 48 -0.37 -18.18 7.11
CA SER A 48 -0.55 -16.80 6.64
C SER A 48 -0.12 -15.79 7.70
N ASN A 49 0.85 -14.96 7.35
CA ASN A 49 1.33 -13.85 8.18
C ASN A 49 0.56 -12.54 7.94
N HIS A 50 -0.39 -12.51 7.00
CA HIS A 50 -1.08 -11.29 6.57
C HIS A 50 -2.62 -11.36 6.63
N GLY A 51 -3.23 -12.55 6.47
CA GLY A 51 -4.67 -12.76 6.62
C GLY A 51 -5.52 -12.52 5.35
N TYR A 52 -4.99 -11.88 4.30
CA TYR A 52 -5.70 -11.66 3.02
C TYR A 52 -6.13 -12.92 2.24
N ASP A 53 -5.51 -14.06 2.50
CA ASP A 53 -5.84 -15.37 1.93
C ASP A 53 -6.90 -16.09 2.76
N VAL A 54 -8.06 -15.44 2.95
CA VAL A 54 -9.19 -15.96 3.75
C VAL A 54 -9.70 -17.28 3.17
N VAL A 55 -9.73 -18.34 3.98
CA VAL A 55 -10.24 -19.67 3.59
C VAL A 55 -11.59 -20.00 4.21
N ASP A 56 -11.97 -19.35 5.31
CA ASP A 56 -13.27 -19.53 5.95
C ASP A 56 -13.77 -18.23 6.60
N VAL A 57 -14.85 -17.70 6.04
CA VAL A 57 -15.51 -16.44 6.44
C VAL A 57 -16.35 -16.55 7.71
N ALA A 58 -16.62 -17.78 8.18
CA ALA A 58 -17.50 -18.00 9.33
C ALA A 58 -16.77 -17.90 10.68
N ARG A 59 -15.43 -17.90 10.69
CA ARG A 59 -14.62 -18.03 11.91
C ARG A 59 -13.56 -16.93 12.02
N VAL A 60 -13.28 -16.52 13.25
CA VAL A 60 -12.03 -15.81 13.56
C VAL A 60 -10.87 -16.79 13.40
N ASP A 61 -9.76 -16.33 12.83
CA ASP A 61 -8.59 -17.16 12.61
C ASP A 61 -8.04 -17.77 13.91
N GLU A 62 -7.98 -19.11 13.97
CA GLU A 62 -7.50 -19.84 15.14
C GLU A 62 -6.02 -19.56 15.44
N SER A 63 -5.19 -19.36 14.41
CA SER A 63 -3.76 -19.02 14.60
C SER A 63 -3.56 -17.63 15.21
N ARG A 64 -4.53 -16.73 15.03
CA ARG A 64 -4.55 -15.38 15.64
C ARG A 64 -5.23 -15.37 17.01
N GLY A 65 -5.60 -16.53 17.56
CA GLY A 65 -6.24 -16.69 18.88
C GLY A 65 -7.73 -17.01 18.85
N GLY A 66 -8.34 -17.08 17.66
CA GLY A 66 -9.73 -17.49 17.46
C GLY A 66 -10.75 -16.64 18.21
N GLU A 67 -11.94 -17.19 18.38
CA GLU A 67 -13.05 -16.52 19.07
C GLU A 67 -12.71 -16.07 20.49
N SER A 68 -11.89 -16.86 21.19
CA SER A 68 -11.48 -16.56 22.56
C SER A 68 -10.55 -15.36 22.62
N GLY A 69 -9.60 -15.26 21.68
CA GLY A 69 -8.70 -14.14 21.52
C GLY A 69 -9.45 -12.87 21.14
N TRP A 70 -10.40 -12.96 20.21
CA TRP A 70 -11.23 -11.83 19.80
C TRP A 70 -12.01 -11.24 20.97
N ARG A 71 -12.72 -12.08 21.75
CA ARG A 71 -13.47 -11.59 22.93
C ARG A 71 -12.58 -10.95 23.97
N ALA A 72 -11.40 -11.52 24.24
CA ALA A 72 -10.44 -10.96 25.19
C ALA A 72 -9.89 -9.61 24.70
N PHE A 73 -9.55 -9.53 23.41
CA PHE A 73 -9.07 -8.31 22.78
C PHE A 73 -10.12 -7.19 22.84
N VAL A 74 -11.36 -7.46 22.45
CA VAL A 74 -12.48 -6.49 22.51
C VAL A 74 -12.78 -6.05 23.95
N ALA A 75 -12.67 -6.94 24.93
CA ALA A 75 -12.82 -6.56 26.33
C ALA A 75 -11.70 -5.59 26.76
N ALA A 76 -10.45 -5.90 26.42
CA ALA A 76 -9.30 -5.06 26.76
C ALA A 76 -9.34 -3.70 26.05
N THR A 77 -9.80 -3.60 24.79
CA THR A 77 -9.95 -2.31 24.11
C THR A 77 -10.97 -1.41 24.81
N ARG A 78 -12.07 -1.98 25.32
CA ARG A 78 -13.05 -1.24 26.13
C ARG A 78 -12.47 -0.73 27.44
N GLU A 79 -11.66 -1.55 28.12
CA GLU A 79 -10.96 -1.16 29.36
C GLU A 79 -9.99 0.01 29.14
N HIS A 80 -9.33 0.06 27.98
CA HIS A 80 -8.38 1.11 27.61
C HIS A 80 -9.00 2.28 26.82
N HIS A 81 -10.33 2.29 26.64
CA HIS A 81 -11.06 3.30 25.86
C HIS A 81 -10.59 3.45 24.41
N LEU A 82 -10.17 2.35 23.79
CA LEU A 82 -9.73 2.30 22.39
C LEU A 82 -10.85 1.79 21.49
N GLY A 83 -11.03 2.42 20.33
CA GLY A 83 -11.83 1.88 19.24
C GLY A 83 -11.17 0.67 18.57
N VAL A 84 -11.92 -0.03 17.74
CA VAL A 84 -11.43 -1.14 16.90
C VAL A 84 -11.83 -0.89 15.45
N VAL A 85 -10.85 -0.93 14.56
CA VAL A 85 -11.04 -0.91 13.11
C VAL A 85 -10.63 -2.27 12.56
N VAL A 86 -11.49 -2.92 11.78
CA VAL A 86 -11.19 -4.22 11.17
C VAL A 86 -10.98 -4.08 9.67
N ASP A 87 -9.94 -4.74 9.17
CA ASP A 87 -9.71 -4.94 7.75
C ASP A 87 -10.53 -6.12 7.21
N ILE A 88 -11.21 -5.94 6.08
CA ILE A 88 -12.05 -6.96 5.45
C ILE A 88 -11.69 -7.16 3.98
N VAL A 89 -11.82 -8.40 3.51
CA VAL A 89 -11.35 -8.84 2.19
C VAL A 89 -12.51 -9.37 1.36
N PRO A 90 -13.31 -8.50 0.71
CA PRO A 90 -14.51 -8.93 0.00
C PRO A 90 -14.22 -9.48 -1.41
N ASN A 91 -13.08 -9.13 -2.01
CA ASN A 91 -12.83 -9.39 -3.42
C ASN A 91 -12.51 -10.86 -3.73
N HIS A 92 -11.89 -11.59 -2.80
CA HIS A 92 -11.32 -12.90 -3.07
C HIS A 92 -11.21 -13.78 -1.81
N LEU A 93 -10.97 -15.08 -2.02
CA LEU A 93 -10.66 -16.07 -0.98
C LEU A 93 -9.40 -16.86 -1.34
N GLY A 94 -8.69 -17.34 -0.32
CA GLY A 94 -7.54 -18.24 -0.43
C GLY A 94 -7.94 -19.62 -0.96
N VAL A 95 -7.23 -20.07 -2.00
CA VAL A 95 -7.42 -21.36 -2.66
C VAL A 95 -6.12 -22.13 -2.90
N ALA A 96 -5.01 -21.70 -2.27
CA ALA A 96 -3.70 -22.36 -2.36
C ALA A 96 -3.77 -23.85 -1.98
N ASP A 97 -4.41 -24.14 -0.85
CA ASP A 97 -4.77 -25.48 -0.41
C ASP A 97 -6.29 -25.58 -0.37
N ALA A 98 -6.85 -26.28 -1.37
CA ALA A 98 -8.28 -26.42 -1.52
C ALA A 98 -8.95 -27.03 -0.27
N GLN A 99 -8.26 -27.86 0.50
CA GLN A 99 -8.84 -28.50 1.68
C GLN A 99 -9.16 -27.50 2.79
N GLN A 100 -8.42 -26.39 2.85
CA GLN A 100 -8.61 -25.38 3.88
C GLN A 100 -9.82 -24.49 3.61
N ASN A 101 -10.28 -24.42 2.36
CA ASN A 101 -11.42 -23.62 1.93
C ASN A 101 -12.63 -24.52 1.60
N PRO A 102 -13.62 -24.65 2.52
CA PRO A 102 -14.75 -25.55 2.33
C PRO A 102 -15.62 -25.22 1.10
N ALA A 103 -15.76 -23.93 0.78
CA ALA A 103 -16.52 -23.49 -0.38
C ALA A 103 -15.82 -23.89 -1.68
N TRP A 104 -14.51 -23.62 -1.78
CA TRP A 104 -13.72 -24.02 -2.95
C TRP A 104 -13.64 -25.54 -3.10
N TRP A 105 -13.43 -26.27 -2.00
CA TRP A 105 -13.43 -27.73 -2.01
C TRP A 105 -14.73 -28.32 -2.56
N ASP A 106 -15.90 -27.79 -2.14
CA ASP A 106 -17.18 -28.28 -2.64
C ASP A 106 -17.38 -27.95 -4.13
N VAL A 107 -16.90 -26.78 -4.59
CA VAL A 107 -16.87 -26.42 -6.03
C VAL A 107 -16.00 -27.37 -6.83
N LEU A 108 -14.79 -27.70 -6.37
CA LEU A 108 -13.94 -28.68 -7.05
C LEU A 108 -14.59 -30.08 -7.07
N ARG A 109 -15.34 -30.43 -6.02
CA ARG A 109 -15.97 -31.74 -5.87
C ARG A 109 -17.25 -31.91 -6.70
N ARG A 110 -18.05 -30.88 -6.85
CA ARG A 110 -19.39 -30.95 -7.50
C ARG A 110 -19.51 -30.12 -8.78
N GLY A 111 -18.49 -29.32 -9.10
CA GLY A 111 -18.53 -28.41 -10.23
C GLY A 111 -19.69 -27.42 -10.11
N ARG A 112 -20.44 -27.27 -11.21
CA ARG A 112 -21.59 -26.36 -11.31
C ARG A 112 -22.75 -26.71 -10.37
N ASP A 113 -22.81 -27.96 -9.89
CA ASP A 113 -23.87 -28.41 -8.98
C ASP A 113 -23.55 -28.10 -7.50
N SER A 114 -22.41 -27.46 -7.21
CA SER A 114 -22.08 -26.96 -5.88
C SER A 114 -22.99 -25.78 -5.51
N ALA A 115 -23.42 -25.73 -4.24
CA ALA A 115 -24.10 -24.56 -3.70
C ALA A 115 -23.22 -23.30 -3.67
N TYR A 116 -21.89 -23.47 -3.77
CA TYR A 116 -20.90 -22.40 -3.79
C TYR A 116 -20.42 -22.07 -5.22
N ALA A 117 -20.96 -22.72 -6.26
CA ALA A 117 -20.53 -22.48 -7.64
C ALA A 117 -20.72 -21.02 -8.09
N SER A 118 -21.72 -20.32 -7.54
CA SER A 118 -21.97 -18.90 -7.78
C SER A 118 -21.11 -17.96 -6.94
N TRP A 119 -20.47 -18.44 -5.88
CA TRP A 119 -19.60 -17.61 -5.04
C TRP A 119 -18.37 -17.15 -5.81
N PHE A 120 -17.81 -18.03 -6.63
CA PHE A 120 -16.58 -17.76 -7.36
C PHE A 120 -16.86 -17.33 -8.80
N ASP A 121 -16.03 -16.43 -9.29
CA ASP A 121 -16.13 -15.97 -10.67
C ASP A 121 -15.39 -16.90 -11.65
N ILE A 122 -16.06 -17.99 -12.02
CA ILE A 122 -15.53 -19.06 -12.88
C ILE A 122 -16.15 -18.97 -14.29
N GLU A 123 -15.32 -19.01 -15.32
CA GLU A 123 -15.72 -19.13 -16.72
C GLU A 123 -16.05 -20.58 -17.05
N TRP A 124 -17.23 -21.02 -16.61
CA TRP A 124 -17.69 -22.39 -16.77
C TRP A 124 -17.80 -22.86 -18.23
N SER A 125 -17.97 -21.96 -19.20
CA SER A 125 -18.01 -22.30 -20.63
C SER A 125 -16.75 -23.01 -21.13
N ARG A 126 -15.63 -22.89 -20.39
CA ARG A 126 -14.36 -23.57 -20.66
C ARG A 126 -14.27 -25.01 -20.13
N GLY A 127 -15.33 -25.54 -19.53
CA GLY A 127 -15.35 -26.90 -19.02
C GLY A 127 -14.80 -26.99 -17.59
N ARG A 128 -13.65 -27.66 -17.41
CA ARG A 128 -13.03 -27.89 -16.11
C ARG A 128 -12.34 -26.64 -15.57
N ILE A 129 -12.30 -26.49 -14.24
CA ILE A 129 -11.56 -25.43 -13.55
C ILE A 129 -10.05 -25.71 -13.70
N LEU A 130 -9.30 -24.76 -14.26
CA LEU A 130 -7.86 -24.89 -14.43
C LEU A 130 -7.14 -24.50 -13.12
N LEU A 131 -6.42 -25.44 -12.52
CA LEU A 131 -5.63 -25.26 -11.31
C LEU A 131 -4.13 -25.29 -11.66
N PRO A 132 -3.48 -24.11 -11.76
CA PRO A 132 -2.09 -23.98 -12.21
C PRO A 132 -1.11 -24.30 -11.07
N VAL A 133 -1.04 -25.57 -10.66
CA VAL A 133 -0.29 -26.03 -9.47
C VAL A 133 0.91 -26.92 -9.77
N LEU A 134 1.09 -27.31 -11.05
CA LEU A 134 2.16 -28.23 -11.45
C LEU A 134 3.44 -27.47 -11.81
N GLY A 135 4.57 -28.02 -11.41
CA GLY A 135 5.88 -27.57 -11.89
C GLY A 135 6.09 -27.85 -13.39
N PRO A 136 7.07 -27.20 -14.04
CA PRO A 136 7.29 -27.30 -15.49
C PRO A 136 7.66 -28.71 -15.98
N ASP A 137 8.21 -29.54 -15.09
CA ASP A 137 8.67 -30.91 -15.37
C ASP A 137 7.79 -31.98 -14.68
N ALA A 138 6.61 -31.60 -14.18
CA ALA A 138 5.74 -32.51 -13.43
C ALA A 138 5.18 -33.63 -14.32
N ASP A 139 5.30 -34.88 -13.86
CA ASP A 139 4.72 -36.06 -14.49
C ASP A 139 3.59 -36.64 -13.63
N LEU A 140 2.35 -36.34 -14.02
CA LEU A 140 1.18 -36.82 -13.29
C LEU A 140 1.02 -38.34 -13.28
N ASP A 141 1.57 -39.08 -14.25
CA ASP A 141 1.46 -40.54 -14.26
C ASP A 141 2.26 -41.19 -13.12
N THR A 142 3.30 -40.50 -12.62
CA THR A 142 4.16 -40.98 -11.53
C THR A 142 3.95 -40.22 -10.22
N GLU A 143 3.62 -38.92 -10.27
CA GLU A 143 3.50 -38.06 -9.10
C GLU A 143 2.08 -37.98 -8.52
N LEU A 144 1.03 -38.15 -9.35
CA LEU A 144 -0.35 -38.06 -8.89
C LEU A 144 -0.80 -39.36 -8.23
N LYS A 145 -1.38 -39.26 -7.04
CA LYS A 145 -1.92 -40.42 -6.30
C LYS A 145 -3.41 -40.28 -6.07
N ALA A 146 -4.13 -41.38 -6.24
CA ALA A 146 -5.56 -41.50 -5.92
C ALA A 146 -5.74 -42.40 -4.70
N GLU A 147 -5.92 -41.79 -3.53
CA GLU A 147 -5.90 -42.47 -2.22
C GLU A 147 -6.93 -41.84 -1.27
N ASN A 148 -7.58 -42.67 -0.45
CA ASN A 148 -8.55 -42.21 0.57
C ASN A 148 -9.70 -41.33 0.01
N GLY A 149 -10.11 -41.54 -1.24
CA GLY A 149 -11.17 -40.77 -1.89
C GLY A 149 -10.74 -39.38 -2.37
N GLU A 150 -9.43 -39.13 -2.49
CA GLU A 150 -8.84 -37.86 -2.92
C GLU A 150 -7.76 -38.08 -3.98
N LEU A 151 -7.50 -37.04 -4.76
CA LEU A 151 -6.29 -36.90 -5.57
C LEU A 151 -5.23 -36.11 -4.80
N ARG A 152 -3.97 -36.55 -4.88
CA ARG A 152 -2.84 -35.95 -4.17
C ARG A 152 -1.67 -35.71 -5.09
N TYR A 153 -1.14 -34.49 -5.07
CA TYR A 153 0.05 -34.09 -5.81
C TYR A 153 0.96 -33.32 -4.85
N ALA A 154 2.17 -33.84 -4.60
CA ALA A 154 3.01 -33.39 -3.48
C ALA A 154 2.18 -33.34 -2.17
N ASP A 155 2.16 -32.19 -1.49
CA ASP A 155 1.38 -31.96 -0.27
C ASP A 155 -0.07 -31.51 -0.55
N LEU A 156 -0.41 -31.21 -1.79
CA LEU A 156 -1.74 -30.72 -2.18
C LEU A 156 -2.75 -31.86 -2.29
N ARG A 157 -3.97 -31.59 -1.83
CA ARG A 157 -5.09 -32.54 -1.83
C ARG A 157 -6.27 -31.95 -2.59
N PHE A 158 -6.93 -32.80 -3.37
CA PHE A 158 -8.08 -32.42 -4.19
C PHE A 158 -9.21 -33.45 -4.07
N PRO A 159 -10.48 -33.02 -4.08
CA PRO A 159 -11.62 -33.92 -3.92
C PRO A 159 -11.87 -34.76 -5.18
N ILE A 160 -12.24 -36.03 -5.00
CA ILE A 160 -12.84 -36.81 -6.08
C ILE A 160 -14.36 -36.58 -6.13
N ALA A 161 -14.87 -36.27 -7.32
CA ALA A 161 -16.29 -36.06 -7.55
C ALA A 161 -17.13 -37.33 -7.25
N PRO A 162 -18.37 -37.18 -6.77
CA PRO A 162 -19.23 -38.33 -6.50
C PRO A 162 -19.37 -39.23 -7.75
N GLY A 163 -19.09 -40.53 -7.58
CA GLY A 163 -19.21 -41.51 -8.67
C GLY A 163 -18.02 -41.57 -9.63
N THR A 164 -16.96 -40.78 -9.45
CA THR A 164 -15.75 -40.78 -10.30
C THR A 164 -14.53 -41.40 -9.60
N GLY A 165 -14.77 -42.18 -8.54
CA GLY A 165 -13.75 -42.88 -7.77
C GLY A 165 -12.94 -43.89 -8.58
N ARG A 166 -11.75 -44.21 -8.06
CA ARG A 166 -10.82 -45.15 -8.68
C ARG A 166 -11.39 -46.57 -8.72
N SER A 167 -11.40 -47.19 -9.90
CA SER A 167 -11.66 -48.62 -10.08
C SER A 167 -10.36 -49.46 -10.00
N PRO A 168 -10.43 -50.77 -9.68
CA PRO A 168 -9.23 -51.62 -9.66
C PRO A 168 -8.46 -51.58 -10.99
N GLY A 169 -7.14 -51.33 -10.93
CA GLY A 169 -6.26 -51.28 -12.10
C GLY A 169 -6.19 -49.92 -12.81
N GLU A 170 -7.01 -48.96 -12.41
CA GLU A 170 -7.06 -47.61 -13.00
C GLU A 170 -5.92 -46.72 -12.48
N ARG A 171 -5.37 -45.83 -13.32
CA ARG A 171 -4.33 -44.86 -12.90
C ARG A 171 -4.97 -43.65 -12.22
N ALA A 172 -4.17 -42.90 -11.47
CA ALA A 172 -4.62 -41.64 -10.86
C ALA A 172 -4.98 -40.59 -11.94
N THR A 173 -4.29 -40.61 -13.08
CA THR A 173 -4.58 -39.75 -14.24
C THR A 173 -5.96 -40.03 -14.86
N ASP A 174 -6.37 -41.30 -14.95
CA ASP A 174 -7.71 -41.65 -15.45
C ASP A 174 -8.83 -41.17 -14.47
N VAL A 175 -8.54 -41.15 -13.16
CA VAL A 175 -9.40 -40.51 -12.15
C VAL A 175 -9.43 -39.01 -12.36
N HIS A 176 -8.27 -38.36 -12.48
CA HIS A 176 -8.14 -36.93 -12.72
C HIS A 176 -8.92 -36.45 -13.95
N ASP A 177 -8.92 -37.20 -15.03
CA ASP A 177 -9.61 -36.84 -16.26
C ASP A 177 -11.13 -36.68 -16.12
N ARG A 178 -11.72 -37.28 -15.09
CA ARG A 178 -13.16 -37.22 -14.81
C ARG A 178 -13.56 -36.14 -13.81
N GLN A 179 -12.61 -35.38 -13.27
CA GLN A 179 -12.90 -34.36 -12.26
C GLN A 179 -13.41 -33.05 -12.88
N HIS A 180 -14.03 -32.21 -12.05
CA HIS A 180 -14.48 -30.88 -12.47
C HIS A 180 -13.33 -29.87 -12.59
N TYR A 181 -12.10 -30.28 -12.26
CA TYR A 181 -10.90 -29.48 -12.33
C TYR A 181 -9.79 -30.20 -13.09
N GLU A 182 -8.83 -29.42 -13.57
CA GLU A 182 -7.65 -29.84 -14.30
C GLU A 182 -6.42 -29.31 -13.58
N LEU A 183 -5.54 -30.20 -13.10
CA LEU A 183 -4.23 -29.79 -12.61
C LEU A 183 -3.37 -29.49 -13.83
N ALA A 184 -2.82 -28.29 -13.88
CA ALA A 184 -2.10 -27.77 -15.02
C ALA A 184 -0.76 -27.18 -14.60
N ASP A 185 0.18 -27.14 -15.55
CA ASP A 185 1.42 -26.38 -15.44
C ASP A 185 1.13 -24.94 -15.00
N ALA A 186 1.87 -24.45 -14.00
CA ALA A 186 1.71 -23.12 -13.43
C ALA A 186 1.74 -22.01 -14.50
N ARG A 187 2.56 -22.16 -15.55
CA ARG A 187 2.70 -21.21 -16.65
C ARG A 187 1.42 -21.03 -17.47
N ARG A 188 0.50 -22.01 -17.43
CA ARG A 188 -0.80 -21.90 -18.10
C ARG A 188 -1.74 -20.89 -17.43
N ALA A 189 -1.44 -20.44 -16.21
CA ALA A 189 -2.18 -19.35 -15.57
C ALA A 189 -2.18 -18.07 -16.43
N ASP A 190 -1.07 -17.77 -17.11
CA ASP A 190 -0.95 -16.57 -17.92
C ASP A 190 -1.84 -16.61 -19.18
N THR A 191 -2.15 -17.80 -19.69
CA THR A 191 -2.81 -17.97 -20.99
C THR A 191 -4.22 -18.52 -20.92
N ASP A 192 -4.49 -19.41 -19.96
CA ASP A 192 -5.66 -20.28 -19.94
C ASP A 192 -6.49 -20.19 -18.66
N GLN A 193 -6.09 -19.36 -17.69
CA GLN A 193 -6.83 -19.20 -16.45
C GLN A 193 -8.32 -18.91 -16.70
N ASN A 194 -9.18 -19.63 -15.98
CA ASN A 194 -10.63 -19.59 -16.19
C ASN A 194 -11.44 -19.32 -14.92
N TYR A 195 -10.80 -18.77 -13.89
CA TYR A 195 -11.47 -18.07 -12.81
C TYR A 195 -10.77 -16.72 -12.59
N ARG A 196 -11.51 -15.69 -12.19
CA ARG A 196 -10.91 -14.39 -11.87
C ARG A 196 -10.04 -14.51 -10.62
N ARG A 197 -8.90 -13.82 -10.63
CA ARG A 197 -7.92 -13.81 -9.54
C ARG A 197 -7.81 -12.41 -8.93
N PHE A 198 -7.19 -12.32 -7.76
CA PHE A 198 -6.60 -11.07 -7.30
C PHE A 198 -5.29 -10.83 -8.05
N PHE A 199 -5.26 -9.79 -8.89
CA PHE A 199 -4.16 -9.55 -9.84
C PHE A 199 -3.80 -10.81 -10.64
N ALA A 200 -2.55 -11.28 -10.56
CA ALA A 200 -2.08 -12.51 -11.18
C ALA A 200 -1.92 -13.68 -10.17
N VAL A 201 -2.33 -13.49 -8.91
CA VAL A 201 -2.13 -14.46 -7.82
C VAL A 201 -3.13 -15.61 -7.94
N THR A 202 -2.68 -16.76 -8.45
CA THR A 202 -3.52 -17.94 -8.71
C THR A 202 -4.09 -18.57 -7.44
N THR A 203 -3.47 -18.31 -6.30
CA THR A 203 -3.92 -18.81 -5.00
C THR A 203 -5.03 -17.97 -4.36
N LEU A 204 -5.50 -16.90 -5.02
CA LEU A 204 -6.58 -16.02 -4.55
C LEU A 204 -7.71 -15.95 -5.60
N ALA A 205 -8.78 -16.69 -5.38
CA ALA A 205 -9.92 -16.77 -6.30
C ALA A 205 -10.94 -15.67 -6.02
N GLY A 206 -11.34 -14.94 -7.06
CA GLY A 206 -12.28 -13.84 -6.98
C GLY A 206 -13.70 -14.28 -6.61
N VAL A 207 -14.28 -13.58 -5.63
CA VAL A 207 -15.65 -13.81 -5.12
C VAL A 207 -16.62 -12.79 -5.69
N ARG A 208 -17.84 -13.24 -5.95
CA ARG A 208 -18.93 -12.48 -6.57
C ARG A 208 -19.82 -11.77 -5.53
N VAL A 209 -19.24 -10.84 -4.78
CA VAL A 209 -19.97 -10.07 -3.75
C VAL A 209 -21.00 -9.08 -4.31
N GLU A 210 -21.08 -8.93 -5.64
CA GLU A 210 -22.23 -8.29 -6.29
C GLU A 210 -23.54 -9.10 -6.15
N ASP A 211 -23.42 -10.41 -5.86
CA ASP A 211 -24.56 -11.26 -5.49
C ASP A 211 -24.91 -11.01 -4.00
N PRO A 212 -26.14 -10.56 -3.69
CA PRO A 212 -26.55 -10.27 -2.32
C PRO A 212 -26.43 -11.44 -1.34
N ASP A 213 -26.64 -12.68 -1.81
CA ASP A 213 -26.55 -13.88 -0.95
C ASP A 213 -25.09 -14.18 -0.61
N VAL A 214 -24.18 -13.99 -1.59
CA VAL A 214 -22.73 -14.13 -1.38
C VAL A 214 -22.21 -13.03 -0.45
N ALA A 215 -22.64 -11.77 -0.66
CA ALA A 215 -22.28 -10.66 0.21
C ALA A 215 -22.72 -10.92 1.66
N ALA A 216 -23.98 -11.30 1.86
CA ALA A 216 -24.53 -11.63 3.18
C ALA A 216 -23.77 -12.79 3.85
N ALA A 217 -23.50 -13.87 3.13
CA ALA A 217 -22.79 -15.03 3.68
C ALA A 217 -21.35 -14.70 4.08
N THR A 218 -20.63 -13.94 3.24
CA THR A 218 -19.21 -13.61 3.46
C THR A 218 -18.98 -12.54 4.52
N HIS A 219 -19.99 -11.72 4.83
CA HIS A 219 -19.88 -10.62 5.81
C HIS A 219 -20.70 -10.82 7.08
N ALA A 220 -21.44 -11.93 7.23
CA ALA A 220 -22.25 -12.19 8.42
C ALA A 220 -21.46 -11.98 9.72
N ARG A 221 -20.19 -12.38 9.72
CA ARG A 221 -19.28 -12.17 10.85
C ARG A 221 -18.89 -10.71 11.06
N VAL A 222 -18.56 -9.98 10.00
CA VAL A 222 -18.19 -8.55 10.06
C VAL A 222 -19.36 -7.72 10.57
N ILE A 223 -20.57 -7.97 10.07
CA ILE A 223 -21.80 -7.31 10.52
C ILE A 223 -22.03 -7.56 12.02
N ARG A 224 -21.79 -8.79 12.48
CA ARG A 224 -21.85 -9.13 13.90
C ARG A 224 -20.81 -8.36 14.73
N TRP A 225 -19.57 -8.24 14.27
CA TRP A 225 -18.55 -7.47 14.98
C TRP A 225 -18.94 -6.00 15.14
N VAL A 226 -19.55 -5.40 14.12
CA VAL A 226 -20.05 -4.02 14.20
C VAL A 226 -21.26 -3.92 15.16
N GLY A 227 -22.26 -4.79 15.00
CA GLY A 227 -23.51 -4.71 15.74
C GLY A 227 -23.45 -5.19 17.19
N GLU A 228 -22.63 -6.19 17.50
CA GLU A 228 -22.57 -6.83 18.84
C GLU A 228 -21.27 -6.50 19.59
N ASP A 229 -20.13 -6.44 18.88
CA ASP A 229 -18.82 -6.27 19.52
C ASP A 229 -18.36 -4.81 19.61
N GLY A 230 -19.06 -3.89 18.94
CA GLY A 230 -18.79 -2.45 19.01
C GLY A 230 -17.56 -2.02 18.20
N VAL A 231 -17.27 -2.72 17.09
CA VAL A 231 -16.27 -2.27 16.11
C VAL A 231 -16.63 -0.87 15.62
N THR A 232 -15.69 0.06 15.74
CA THR A 232 -15.87 1.48 15.45
C THR A 232 -15.58 1.83 13.99
N GLY A 233 -14.80 1.00 13.29
CA GLY A 233 -14.45 1.22 11.89
C GLY A 233 -14.29 -0.06 11.06
N VAL A 234 -14.47 0.05 9.75
CA VAL A 234 -14.22 -1.02 8.77
C VAL A 234 -13.36 -0.45 7.65
N ARG A 235 -12.26 -1.13 7.33
CA ARG A 235 -11.45 -0.87 6.14
C ARG A 235 -11.73 -1.95 5.11
N VAL A 236 -12.11 -1.53 3.91
CA VAL A 236 -12.39 -2.42 2.78
C VAL A 236 -11.14 -2.57 1.92
N ASP A 237 -10.64 -3.80 1.82
CA ASP A 237 -9.57 -4.19 0.91
C ASP A 237 -10.04 -4.19 -0.55
N HIS A 238 -9.22 -3.62 -1.43
CA HIS A 238 -9.33 -3.75 -2.88
C HIS A 238 -10.76 -3.65 -3.47
N PRO A 239 -11.55 -2.60 -3.18
CA PRO A 239 -12.85 -2.37 -3.80
C PRO A 239 -12.77 -2.25 -5.33
N ASP A 240 -11.63 -1.83 -5.87
CA ASP A 240 -11.40 -1.70 -7.31
C ASP A 240 -11.38 -3.06 -8.04
N GLY A 241 -11.35 -4.18 -7.32
CA GLY A 241 -11.52 -5.52 -7.91
C GLY A 241 -12.97 -5.99 -8.02
N LEU A 242 -13.92 -5.28 -7.41
CA LEU A 242 -15.33 -5.68 -7.35
C LEU A 242 -16.05 -5.39 -8.68
N ALA A 243 -17.07 -6.19 -9.01
CA ALA A 243 -17.88 -5.96 -10.21
C ALA A 243 -18.72 -4.68 -10.07
N ASP A 244 -19.39 -4.52 -8.93
CA ASP A 244 -20.18 -3.33 -8.57
C ASP A 244 -19.77 -2.80 -7.18
N PRO A 245 -18.66 -2.03 -7.08
CA PRO A 245 -18.21 -1.48 -5.81
C PRO A 245 -19.20 -0.49 -5.19
N THR A 246 -19.92 0.29 -6.02
CA THR A 246 -20.94 1.23 -5.53
C THR A 246 -22.11 0.51 -4.86
N GLY A 247 -22.63 -0.55 -5.50
CA GLY A 247 -23.67 -1.41 -4.94
C GLY A 247 -23.20 -2.11 -3.66
N TYR A 248 -21.99 -2.68 -3.67
CA TYR A 248 -21.39 -3.34 -2.51
C TYR A 248 -21.25 -2.37 -1.32
N LEU A 249 -20.65 -1.20 -1.51
CA LEU A 249 -20.43 -0.22 -0.43
C LEU A 249 -21.77 0.34 0.09
N THR A 250 -22.76 0.53 -0.78
CA THR A 250 -24.12 0.92 -0.38
C THR A 250 -24.78 -0.14 0.48
N TRP A 251 -24.66 -1.42 0.09
CA TRP A 251 -25.16 -2.53 0.89
C TRP A 251 -24.43 -2.65 2.22
N LEU A 252 -23.09 -2.56 2.22
CA LEU A 252 -22.28 -2.65 3.43
C LEU A 252 -22.65 -1.55 4.42
N ARG A 253 -22.75 -0.30 3.95
CA ARG A 253 -23.20 0.83 4.77
C ARG A 253 -24.58 0.59 5.40
N ARG A 254 -25.53 0.03 4.65
CA ARG A 254 -26.86 -0.32 5.20
C ARG A 254 -26.78 -1.42 6.25
N ALA A 255 -25.89 -2.39 6.06
CA ALA A 255 -25.72 -3.51 6.96
C ALA A 255 -24.96 -3.16 8.26
N THR A 256 -24.05 -2.18 8.21
CA THR A 256 -23.18 -1.79 9.33
C THR A 256 -23.53 -0.45 9.96
N GLY A 257 -24.44 0.33 9.35
CA GLY A 257 -24.88 1.63 9.84
C GLY A 257 -23.78 2.70 9.81
N ASP A 258 -23.71 3.53 10.84
CA ASP A 258 -22.81 4.69 10.89
C ASP A 258 -21.39 4.34 11.38
N VAL A 259 -20.90 3.12 11.11
CA VAL A 259 -19.51 2.73 11.38
C VAL A 259 -18.56 3.58 10.53
N TRP A 260 -17.38 3.94 11.01
CA TRP A 260 -16.42 4.65 10.15
C TRP A 260 -15.92 3.71 9.05
N LEU A 261 -16.25 3.98 7.79
CA LEU A 261 -16.02 3.09 6.65
C LEU A 261 -15.04 3.73 5.69
N ILE A 262 -13.87 3.12 5.53
CA ILE A 262 -12.83 3.58 4.62
C ILE A 262 -12.49 2.51 3.59
N VAL A 263 -11.94 2.94 2.47
CA VAL A 263 -11.58 2.07 1.34
C VAL A 263 -10.10 2.17 1.02
N GLU A 264 -9.47 1.04 0.71
CA GLU A 264 -8.17 1.04 0.05
C GLU A 264 -8.39 1.36 -1.45
N LYS A 265 -8.33 2.64 -1.79
CA LYS A 265 -8.45 3.08 -3.18
C LYS A 265 -7.31 4.04 -3.51
N ILE A 266 -6.57 3.72 -4.56
CA ILE A 266 -5.46 4.53 -5.06
C ILE A 266 -6.01 5.60 -5.99
N LEU A 267 -5.82 6.87 -5.66
CA LEU A 267 -6.26 7.99 -6.48
C LEU A 267 -5.11 8.47 -7.36
N GLU A 268 -5.31 8.43 -8.68
CA GLU A 268 -4.36 9.00 -9.64
C GLU A 268 -4.46 10.54 -9.66
N PRO A 269 -3.45 11.26 -10.18
CA PRO A 269 -3.51 12.71 -10.29
C PRO A 269 -4.78 13.24 -10.97
N GLY A 270 -5.55 14.05 -10.23
CA GLY A 270 -6.80 14.62 -10.70
C GLY A 270 -7.99 13.64 -10.69
N GLU A 271 -7.86 12.51 -10.00
CA GLU A 271 -8.96 11.62 -9.66
C GLU A 271 -9.53 11.99 -8.28
N GLU A 272 -10.85 11.88 -8.14
CA GLU A 272 -11.55 12.03 -6.86
C GLU A 272 -12.27 10.71 -6.54
N LEU A 273 -12.49 10.43 -5.25
CA LEU A 273 -13.36 9.33 -4.86
C LEU A 273 -14.77 9.55 -5.44
N PRO A 274 -15.44 8.51 -5.96
CA PRO A 274 -16.82 8.65 -6.43
C PRO A 274 -17.73 9.24 -5.35
N GLU A 275 -18.35 10.39 -5.61
CA GLU A 275 -19.26 11.07 -4.65
C GLU A 275 -20.45 10.20 -4.22
N THR A 276 -20.80 9.19 -5.01
CA THR A 276 -21.88 8.24 -4.73
C THR A 276 -21.49 7.17 -3.72
N TRP A 277 -20.21 7.01 -3.38
CA TRP A 277 -19.77 6.02 -2.42
C TRP A 277 -20.09 6.48 -1.00
N PRO A 278 -20.83 5.70 -0.20
CA PRO A 278 -21.17 6.08 1.17
C PRO A 278 -20.04 5.72 2.14
N VAL A 279 -18.83 6.19 1.84
CA VAL A 279 -17.59 5.96 2.60
C VAL A 279 -17.07 7.28 3.17
N ASP A 280 -16.29 7.19 4.24
CA ASP A 280 -15.74 8.34 4.96
C ASP A 280 -14.37 8.76 4.39
N GLY A 281 -13.77 7.95 3.52
CA GLY A 281 -12.56 8.29 2.75
C GLY A 281 -11.71 7.09 2.35
N THR A 282 -10.45 7.36 2.00
CA THR A 282 -9.45 6.35 1.64
C THR A 282 -8.65 5.87 2.86
N THR A 283 -7.71 4.96 2.65
CA THR A 283 -6.62 4.62 3.59
C THR A 283 -5.45 5.62 3.59
N GLY A 284 -5.53 6.71 2.82
CA GLY A 284 -4.64 7.87 2.96
C GLY A 284 -3.39 7.91 2.08
N TYR A 285 -3.28 7.09 1.03
CA TYR A 285 -2.15 7.19 0.07
C TYR A 285 -2.12 8.53 -0.67
N ASP A 286 -3.29 9.12 -0.92
CA ASP A 286 -3.43 10.50 -1.42
C ASP A 286 -2.81 11.53 -0.45
N ALA A 287 -2.97 11.34 0.86
CA ALA A 287 -2.30 12.19 1.84
C ALA A 287 -0.78 11.95 1.86
N LEU A 288 -0.33 10.70 1.71
CA LEU A 288 1.09 10.37 1.57
C LEU A 288 1.70 11.11 0.37
N ALA A 289 1.01 11.10 -0.78
CA ALA A 289 1.42 11.78 -2.01
C ALA A 289 1.43 13.31 -1.90
N GLU A 290 0.74 13.89 -0.92
CA GLU A 290 0.82 15.32 -0.58
C GLU A 290 1.98 15.62 0.39
N VAL A 291 2.18 14.78 1.41
CA VAL A 291 3.15 15.02 2.48
C VAL A 291 4.57 14.69 2.06
N GLY A 292 4.80 13.57 1.36
CA GLY A 292 6.15 13.14 0.96
C GLY A 292 6.88 14.18 0.10
N PRO A 293 6.31 14.59 -1.05
CA PRO A 293 6.93 15.56 -1.95
C PRO A 293 7.12 16.97 -1.36
N LEU A 294 6.45 17.31 -0.25
CA LEU A 294 6.63 18.58 0.46
C LEU A 294 8.08 18.79 0.94
N PHE A 295 8.76 17.70 1.31
CA PHE A 295 10.12 17.72 1.87
C PHE A 295 11.23 17.58 0.82
N ILE A 296 10.86 17.50 -0.46
CA ILE A 296 11.79 17.44 -1.59
C ILE A 296 11.97 18.85 -2.15
N ASP A 297 13.20 19.24 -2.49
CA ASP A 297 13.50 20.52 -3.14
C ASP A 297 13.16 20.45 -4.64
N PRO A 298 12.11 21.15 -5.12
CA PRO A 298 11.77 21.15 -6.53
C PRO A 298 12.88 21.75 -7.41
N ALA A 299 13.76 22.59 -6.86
CA ALA A 299 14.86 23.19 -7.61
C ALA A 299 15.94 22.16 -8.01
N ALA A 300 15.92 20.95 -7.45
CA ALA A 300 16.85 19.88 -7.77
C ALA A 300 16.43 19.03 -8.98
N GLU A 301 15.20 19.20 -9.49
CA GLU A 301 14.67 18.41 -10.61
C GLU A 301 15.61 18.38 -11.83
N PRO A 302 16.13 19.51 -12.34
CA PRO A 302 17.00 19.48 -13.53
C PRO A 302 18.32 18.75 -13.31
N ARG A 303 18.81 18.68 -12.06
CA ARG A 303 20.05 17.98 -11.70
C ARG A 303 19.82 16.48 -11.63
N PHE A 304 18.72 16.03 -11.02
CA PHE A 304 18.35 14.62 -10.97
C PHE A 304 17.98 14.07 -12.36
N ASP A 305 17.28 14.85 -13.18
CA ASP A 305 17.00 14.54 -14.59
C ASP A 305 18.29 14.26 -15.38
N ARG A 306 19.27 15.16 -15.23
CA ARG A 306 20.57 15.03 -15.89
C ARG A 306 21.33 13.82 -15.39
N LEU A 307 21.47 13.69 -14.07
CA LEU A 307 22.20 12.60 -13.43
C LEU A 307 21.64 11.23 -13.83
N TYR A 308 20.31 11.07 -13.79
CA TYR A 308 19.66 9.84 -14.20
C TYR A 308 19.95 9.50 -15.67
N ARG A 309 19.83 10.47 -16.59
CA ARG A 309 20.12 10.26 -18.02
C ARG A 309 21.59 9.93 -18.27
N GLU A 310 22.51 10.61 -17.60
CA GLU A 310 23.96 10.40 -17.75
C GLU A 310 24.41 9.02 -17.24
N LEU A 311 23.86 8.56 -16.10
CA LEU A 311 24.22 7.27 -15.52
C LEU A 311 23.57 6.09 -16.24
N THR A 312 22.33 6.26 -16.71
CA THR A 312 21.52 5.13 -17.19
C THR A 312 21.36 5.07 -18.70
N GLY A 313 21.56 6.18 -19.39
CA GLY A 313 21.23 6.33 -20.81
C GLY A 313 19.71 6.34 -21.08
N ASP A 314 18.87 6.29 -20.06
CA ASP A 314 17.42 6.29 -20.23
C ASP A 314 16.87 7.71 -20.37
N HIS A 315 16.29 8.01 -21.52
CA HIS A 315 15.69 9.30 -21.85
C HIS A 315 14.16 9.28 -21.82
N ARG A 316 13.55 8.14 -21.47
CA ARG A 316 12.09 7.99 -21.39
C ARG A 316 11.53 8.77 -20.20
N ASP A 317 10.31 9.27 -20.36
CA ASP A 317 9.53 9.84 -19.26
C ASP A 317 8.71 8.75 -18.54
N LEU A 318 8.08 9.12 -17.43
CA LEU A 318 7.23 8.20 -16.68
C LEU A 318 6.12 7.61 -17.56
N ALA A 319 5.51 8.41 -18.44
CA ALA A 319 4.42 7.95 -19.30
C ALA A 319 4.86 6.80 -20.22
N ALA A 320 6.06 6.86 -20.78
CA ALA A 320 6.63 5.78 -21.57
C ALA A 320 6.92 4.51 -20.74
N HIS A 321 7.39 4.66 -19.49
CA HIS A 321 7.58 3.51 -18.59
C HIS A 321 6.25 2.88 -18.15
N VAL A 322 5.25 3.68 -17.84
CA VAL A 322 3.88 3.25 -17.50
C VAL A 322 3.28 2.50 -18.68
N GLU A 323 3.38 3.05 -19.89
CA GLU A 323 2.90 2.38 -21.10
C GLU A 323 3.60 1.02 -21.30
N ALA A 324 4.92 0.97 -21.17
CA ALA A 324 5.69 -0.26 -21.34
C ALA A 324 5.36 -1.31 -20.26
N GLY A 325 5.21 -0.89 -19.00
CA GLY A 325 4.87 -1.76 -17.87
C GLY A 325 3.45 -2.33 -17.98
N LYS A 326 2.45 -1.48 -18.25
CA LYS A 326 1.07 -1.92 -18.50
C LYS A 326 0.99 -2.91 -19.65
N ARG A 327 1.67 -2.63 -20.77
CA ARG A 327 1.68 -3.53 -21.93
C ARG A 327 2.36 -4.86 -21.61
N HIS A 328 3.49 -4.84 -20.90
CA HIS A 328 4.18 -6.05 -20.48
C HIS A 328 3.22 -6.94 -19.68
N VAL A 329 2.65 -6.44 -18.59
CA VAL A 329 1.72 -7.18 -17.72
C VAL A 329 0.49 -7.68 -18.48
N ALA A 330 -0.13 -6.84 -19.30
CA ALA A 330 -1.34 -7.21 -20.05
C ALA A 330 -1.09 -8.30 -21.11
N THR A 331 0.16 -8.44 -21.59
CA THR A 331 0.53 -9.42 -22.61
C THR A 331 1.26 -10.66 -22.06
N THR A 332 1.65 -10.63 -20.79
CA THR A 332 2.24 -11.75 -20.05
C THR A 332 1.26 -12.26 -19.00
N ILE A 333 1.42 -11.84 -17.74
CA ILE A 333 0.78 -12.43 -16.55
C ILE A 333 -0.74 -12.23 -16.48
N LEU A 334 -1.28 -11.21 -17.17
CA LEU A 334 -2.73 -10.94 -17.26
C LEU A 334 -3.34 -11.27 -18.64
N ARG A 335 -2.62 -12.01 -19.49
CA ARG A 335 -3.08 -12.31 -20.85
C ARG A 335 -4.37 -13.16 -20.85
N ALA A 336 -4.57 -14.01 -19.84
CA ALA A 336 -5.78 -14.83 -19.70
C ALA A 336 -7.04 -13.97 -19.50
N GLU A 337 -6.94 -12.88 -18.75
CA GLU A 337 -8.02 -11.92 -18.51
C GLU A 337 -8.44 -11.24 -19.82
N PHE A 338 -7.49 -10.77 -20.63
CA PHE A 338 -7.82 -10.18 -21.95
C PHE A 338 -8.40 -11.19 -22.94
N ARG A 339 -7.96 -12.45 -22.88
CA ARG A 339 -8.58 -13.53 -23.66
C ARG A 339 -10.01 -13.80 -23.21
N ARG A 340 -10.30 -13.72 -21.91
CA ARG A 340 -11.67 -13.83 -21.36
C ARG A 340 -12.54 -12.67 -21.83
N LEU A 341 -12.05 -11.44 -21.74
CA LEU A 341 -12.78 -10.27 -22.23
C LEU A 341 -13.09 -10.38 -23.74
N ALA A 342 -12.13 -10.82 -24.55
CA ALA A 342 -12.34 -11.03 -25.98
C ALA A 342 -13.42 -12.07 -26.29
N ARG A 343 -13.61 -13.09 -25.44
CA ARG A 343 -14.69 -14.08 -25.59
C ARG A 343 -16.09 -13.51 -25.35
N LEU A 344 -16.21 -12.39 -24.65
CA LEU A 344 -17.47 -11.64 -24.49
C LEU A 344 -17.81 -10.78 -25.72
N ALA A 345 -16.89 -10.65 -26.67
CA ALA A 345 -17.05 -9.94 -27.95
C ALA A 345 -16.54 -10.79 -29.13
N PRO A 346 -17.11 -12.00 -29.35
CA PRO A 346 -16.60 -12.94 -30.35
C PRO A 346 -16.78 -12.45 -31.80
N ASP A 347 -17.65 -11.47 -32.00
CA ASP A 347 -17.95 -10.80 -33.26
C ASP A 347 -16.93 -9.71 -33.62
N VAL A 348 -16.05 -9.32 -32.69
CA VAL A 348 -15.04 -8.28 -32.92
C VAL A 348 -13.68 -8.91 -33.24
N PRO A 349 -13.17 -8.78 -34.48
CA PRO A 349 -11.83 -9.25 -34.83
C PRO A 349 -10.77 -8.58 -33.97
N ARG A 350 -9.78 -9.35 -33.51
CA ARG A 350 -8.65 -8.86 -32.68
C ARG A 350 -9.09 -8.16 -31.39
N ALA A 351 -10.26 -8.52 -30.85
CA ALA A 351 -10.81 -7.93 -29.63
C ALA A 351 -9.80 -7.91 -28.46
N ALA A 352 -9.05 -9.00 -28.25
CA ALA A 352 -8.05 -9.07 -27.19
C ALA A 352 -6.98 -7.98 -27.33
N GLU A 353 -6.45 -7.76 -28.53
CA GLU A 353 -5.43 -6.72 -28.78
C GLU A 353 -6.01 -5.31 -28.58
N ALA A 354 -7.24 -5.07 -29.07
CA ALA A 354 -7.91 -3.78 -28.91
C ALA A 354 -8.19 -3.46 -27.42
N LEU A 355 -8.68 -4.45 -26.66
CA LEU A 355 -8.90 -4.32 -25.22
C LEU A 355 -7.60 -4.10 -24.45
N THR A 356 -6.51 -4.79 -24.82
CA THR A 356 -5.18 -4.55 -24.25
C THR A 356 -4.74 -3.11 -24.48
N GLU A 357 -4.82 -2.59 -25.71
CA GLU A 357 -4.39 -1.22 -26.02
C GLU A 357 -5.27 -0.16 -25.33
N LEU A 358 -6.57 -0.43 -25.17
CA LEU A 358 -7.46 0.41 -24.37
C LEU A 358 -7.03 0.46 -22.90
N ALA A 359 -6.74 -0.69 -22.29
CA ALA A 359 -6.28 -0.76 -20.90
C ALA A 359 -4.90 -0.10 -20.69
N VAL A 360 -3.99 -0.25 -21.65
CA VAL A 360 -2.67 0.42 -21.63
C VAL A 360 -2.81 1.94 -21.76
N ALA A 361 -3.79 2.42 -22.53
CA ALA A 361 -4.07 3.84 -22.71
C ALA A 361 -4.89 4.47 -21.58
N PHE A 362 -5.46 3.66 -20.68
CA PHE A 362 -6.31 4.15 -19.60
C PHE A 362 -5.45 4.70 -18.45
N ASP A 363 -5.74 5.93 -18.03
CA ASP A 363 -4.91 6.74 -17.14
C ASP A 363 -5.29 6.65 -15.66
N VAL A 364 -6.42 6.01 -15.35
CA VAL A 364 -6.87 5.70 -13.99
C VAL A 364 -6.93 4.19 -13.77
N TYR A 365 -7.01 3.76 -12.51
CA TYR A 365 -7.17 2.36 -12.13
C TYR A 365 -8.36 1.70 -12.84
N ARG A 366 -9.52 2.33 -12.76
CA ARG A 366 -10.74 1.89 -13.44
C ARG A 366 -11.75 3.03 -13.55
N SER A 367 -12.82 2.83 -14.33
CA SER A 367 -14.02 3.69 -14.26
C SER A 367 -15.05 3.16 -13.27
N TYR A 368 -16.02 4.02 -12.93
CA TYR A 368 -17.20 3.74 -12.11
C TYR A 368 -18.43 4.35 -12.79
N LEU A 369 -18.71 3.87 -14.00
CA LEU A 369 -19.65 4.53 -14.91
C LEU A 369 -20.97 4.97 -14.24
N PRO A 370 -21.45 6.19 -14.53
CA PRO A 370 -20.96 7.10 -15.58
C PRO A 370 -19.66 7.85 -15.25
N ILE A 371 -19.13 7.74 -14.02
CA ILE A 371 -17.87 8.39 -13.62
C ILE A 371 -16.69 7.73 -14.37
N GLY A 372 -15.85 8.55 -14.99
CA GLY A 372 -14.69 8.10 -15.79
C GLY A 372 -15.02 7.73 -17.25
N ALA A 373 -16.23 7.99 -17.74
CA ALA A 373 -16.58 7.78 -19.15
C ALA A 373 -15.73 8.64 -20.11
N ASP A 374 -15.41 9.87 -19.70
CA ASP A 374 -14.53 10.80 -20.40
C ASP A 374 -13.09 10.29 -20.47
N ARG A 375 -12.57 9.72 -19.37
CA ARG A 375 -11.25 9.06 -19.30
C ARG A 375 -11.20 7.86 -20.25
N LEU A 376 -12.26 7.05 -20.30
CA LEU A 376 -12.34 5.91 -21.22
C LEU A 376 -12.39 6.36 -22.68
N ALA A 377 -13.11 7.45 -22.99
CA ALA A 377 -13.13 8.04 -24.32
C ALA A 377 -11.74 8.59 -24.73
N ALA A 378 -11.01 9.20 -23.80
CA ALA A 378 -9.64 9.64 -24.01
C ALA A 378 -8.69 8.45 -24.26
N ALA A 379 -8.81 7.37 -23.48
CA ALA A 379 -8.05 6.13 -23.68
C ALA A 379 -8.33 5.53 -25.06
N ALA A 380 -9.59 5.49 -25.50
CA ALA A 380 -9.95 5.01 -26.84
C ALA A 380 -9.35 5.86 -27.96
N LYS A 381 -9.31 7.19 -27.80
CA LYS A 381 -8.64 8.09 -28.74
C LYS A 381 -7.13 7.79 -28.82
N THR A 382 -6.46 7.69 -27.67
CA THR A 382 -5.03 7.38 -27.59
C THR A 382 -4.71 6.00 -28.18
N ALA A 383 -5.53 4.98 -27.87
CA ALA A 383 -5.37 3.64 -28.41
C ALA A 383 -5.47 3.61 -29.95
N ARG A 384 -6.45 4.30 -30.54
CA ARG A 384 -6.58 4.42 -32.01
C ARG A 384 -5.39 5.15 -32.65
N GLN A 385 -4.85 6.17 -31.98
CA GLN A 385 -3.67 6.90 -32.47
C GLN A 385 -2.40 6.03 -32.45
N ARG A 386 -2.20 5.23 -31.39
CA ARG A 386 -1.06 4.32 -31.27
C ARG A 386 -1.15 3.11 -32.21
N ARG A 387 -2.37 2.60 -32.41
CA ARG A 387 -2.66 1.38 -33.19
C ARG A 387 -3.82 1.61 -34.17
N PRO A 388 -3.59 2.35 -35.28
CA PRO A 388 -4.63 2.56 -36.30
C PRO A 388 -5.13 1.25 -36.94
N ASP A 389 -4.32 0.20 -36.92
CA ASP A 389 -4.70 -1.16 -37.36
C ASP A 389 -5.79 -1.83 -36.49
N LEU A 390 -6.12 -1.24 -35.33
CA LEU A 390 -7.15 -1.70 -34.41
C LEU A 390 -8.37 -0.75 -34.34
N GLU A 391 -8.44 0.27 -35.20
CA GLU A 391 -9.47 1.32 -35.13
C GLU A 391 -10.90 0.78 -35.15
N ASP A 392 -11.22 -0.13 -36.08
CA ASP A 392 -12.56 -0.72 -36.20
C ASP A 392 -12.94 -1.51 -34.93
N ALA A 393 -12.01 -2.28 -34.38
CA ALA A 393 -12.23 -3.07 -33.18
C ALA A 393 -12.45 -2.17 -31.95
N ILE A 394 -11.60 -1.14 -31.77
CA ILE A 394 -11.74 -0.17 -30.68
C ILE A 394 -13.06 0.59 -30.78
N THR A 395 -13.43 1.02 -31.99
CA THR A 395 -14.69 1.76 -32.24
C THR A 395 -15.92 0.90 -31.94
N THR A 396 -15.85 -0.40 -32.23
CA THR A 396 -16.93 -1.35 -31.94
C THR A 396 -17.03 -1.69 -30.44
N LEU A 397 -15.90 -1.80 -29.74
CA LEU A 397 -15.85 -2.14 -28.32
C LEU A 397 -16.21 -0.96 -27.40
N ALA A 398 -15.82 0.26 -27.77
CA ALA A 398 -15.96 1.43 -26.89
C ALA A 398 -17.41 1.67 -26.37
N PRO A 399 -18.47 1.58 -27.19
CA PRO A 399 -19.84 1.70 -26.68
C PRO A 399 -20.21 0.63 -25.64
N ARG A 400 -19.77 -0.62 -25.84
CA ARG A 400 -20.00 -1.72 -24.90
C ARG A 400 -19.28 -1.50 -23.57
N LEU A 401 -18.05 -0.95 -23.62
CA LEU A 401 -17.29 -0.59 -22.43
C LEU A 401 -17.87 0.63 -21.68
N CYS A 402 -18.79 1.37 -22.31
CA CYS A 402 -19.52 2.49 -21.73
C CYS A 402 -20.95 2.12 -21.28
N ASP A 403 -21.33 0.84 -21.35
CA ASP A 403 -22.65 0.34 -20.92
C ASP A 403 -22.49 -0.49 -19.64
N PRO A 404 -22.89 0.04 -18.46
CA PRO A 404 -22.80 -0.68 -17.19
C PRO A 404 -23.62 -1.99 -17.15
N SER A 405 -24.57 -2.18 -18.08
CA SER A 405 -25.35 -3.41 -18.17
C SER A 405 -24.66 -4.53 -18.97
N ASP A 406 -23.59 -4.20 -19.69
CA ASP A 406 -22.80 -5.17 -20.44
C ASP A 406 -21.76 -5.84 -19.53
N GLU A 407 -21.72 -7.18 -19.53
CA GLU A 407 -20.72 -7.92 -18.76
C GLU A 407 -19.28 -7.53 -19.18
N LEU A 408 -19.05 -7.23 -20.46
CA LEU A 408 -17.74 -6.79 -20.92
C LEU A 408 -17.26 -5.51 -20.21
N CYS A 409 -18.17 -4.57 -19.93
CA CYS A 409 -17.85 -3.35 -19.19
C CYS A 409 -17.38 -3.67 -17.78
N ALA A 410 -18.20 -4.39 -17.01
CA ALA A 410 -17.90 -4.73 -15.62
C ALA A 410 -16.57 -5.50 -15.50
N ARG A 411 -16.33 -6.47 -16.39
CA ARG A 411 -15.09 -7.25 -16.40
C ARG A 411 -13.87 -6.42 -16.80
N PHE A 412 -14.00 -5.53 -17.78
CA PHE A 412 -12.92 -4.63 -18.18
C PHE A 412 -12.52 -3.70 -17.03
N GLN A 413 -13.50 -3.18 -16.28
CA GLN A 413 -13.24 -2.38 -15.08
C GLN A 413 -12.54 -3.20 -13.98
N GLN A 414 -12.88 -4.48 -13.79
CA GLN A 414 -12.15 -5.37 -12.86
C GLN A 414 -10.72 -5.69 -13.31
N THR A 415 -10.44 -5.68 -14.62
CA THR A 415 -9.11 -6.00 -15.16
C THR A 415 -8.17 -4.79 -15.20
N THR A 416 -8.67 -3.60 -15.50
CA THR A 416 -7.85 -2.39 -15.66
C THR A 416 -7.11 -1.98 -14.38
N GLY A 417 -7.72 -2.18 -13.21
CA GLY A 417 -7.06 -1.92 -11.92
C GLY A 417 -5.84 -2.82 -11.69
N ALA A 418 -5.94 -4.10 -12.07
CA ALA A 418 -4.81 -5.04 -12.00
C ALA A 418 -3.69 -4.67 -12.97
N VAL A 419 -4.02 -4.19 -14.17
CA VAL A 419 -3.05 -3.70 -15.15
C VAL A 419 -2.33 -2.45 -14.63
N MET A 420 -3.05 -1.55 -13.94
CA MET A 420 -2.46 -0.38 -13.31
C MET A 420 -1.50 -0.77 -12.18
N ALA A 421 -1.98 -1.51 -11.17
CA ALA A 421 -1.17 -1.91 -10.02
C ALA A 421 0.10 -2.66 -10.46
N LYS A 422 -0.07 -3.74 -11.25
CA LYS A 422 1.06 -4.57 -11.65
C LYS A 422 1.97 -3.87 -12.68
N GLY A 423 1.40 -3.09 -13.59
CA GLY A 423 2.15 -2.43 -14.67
C GLY A 423 2.85 -1.14 -14.24
N VAL A 424 2.32 -0.44 -13.24
CA VAL A 424 2.86 0.83 -12.76
C VAL A 424 3.62 0.64 -11.46
N GLU A 425 2.94 0.27 -10.38
CA GLU A 425 3.54 0.20 -9.05
C GLU A 425 4.58 -0.90 -8.93
N ASP A 426 4.31 -2.05 -9.56
CA ASP A 426 5.16 -3.24 -9.51
C ASP A 426 6.01 -3.42 -10.78
N THR A 427 6.11 -2.41 -11.65
CA THR A 427 7.00 -2.47 -12.81
C THR A 427 7.55 -1.10 -13.17
N ALA A 428 6.71 -0.13 -13.56
CA ALA A 428 7.19 1.19 -13.98
C ALA A 428 7.97 1.91 -12.86
N TYR A 429 7.53 1.81 -11.60
CA TYR A 429 8.23 2.39 -10.44
C TYR A 429 9.56 1.72 -10.10
N TYR A 430 9.82 0.52 -10.62
CA TYR A 430 11.13 -0.14 -10.50
C TYR A 430 12.04 0.14 -11.72
N ARG A 431 11.51 0.79 -12.76
CA ARG A 431 12.25 1.16 -13.99
C ARG A 431 12.54 2.66 -14.08
N TYR A 432 11.57 3.51 -13.70
CA TYR A 432 11.71 4.96 -13.69
C TYR A 432 12.35 5.43 -12.39
N ASN A 433 13.67 5.31 -12.30
CA ASN A 433 14.40 5.41 -11.04
C ASN A 433 15.02 6.80 -10.81
N ARG A 434 14.51 7.84 -11.48
CA ARG A 434 15.00 9.23 -11.39
C ARG A 434 15.17 9.66 -9.93
N PHE A 435 14.14 9.45 -9.11
CA PHE A 435 14.23 9.67 -7.67
C PHE A 435 13.22 8.80 -6.91
N VAL A 436 13.69 7.73 -6.28
CA VAL A 436 12.83 6.66 -5.74
C VAL A 436 12.06 7.05 -4.46
N ALA A 437 12.34 8.23 -3.90
CA ALA A 437 11.53 8.81 -2.82
C ALA A 437 10.09 9.11 -3.25
N LEU A 438 9.87 9.29 -4.57
CA LEU A 438 8.57 9.57 -5.18
C LEU A 438 7.87 8.31 -5.71
N ASN A 439 8.59 7.19 -5.80
CA ASN A 439 8.10 5.92 -6.34
C ASN A 439 7.42 5.13 -5.22
N GLU A 440 6.23 5.59 -4.85
CA GLU A 440 5.44 5.06 -3.74
C GLU A 440 3.98 4.85 -4.18
N VAL A 441 3.28 3.92 -3.53
CA VAL A 441 1.86 3.64 -3.81
C VAL A 441 1.03 4.94 -3.71
N GLY A 442 0.27 5.25 -4.77
CA GLY A 442 -0.47 6.51 -4.92
C GLY A 442 0.37 7.76 -5.22
N GLY A 443 1.68 7.61 -5.43
CA GLY A 443 2.57 8.71 -5.82
C GLY A 443 2.50 9.07 -7.30
N ASP A 444 3.11 10.21 -7.66
CA ASP A 444 3.31 10.62 -9.04
C ASP A 444 4.79 11.01 -9.26
N PRO A 445 5.64 10.05 -9.66
CA PRO A 445 7.06 10.31 -9.90
C PRO A 445 7.36 11.35 -11.00
N SER A 446 6.37 11.73 -11.81
CA SER A 446 6.54 12.80 -12.79
C SER A 446 6.67 14.18 -12.12
N ARG A 447 6.10 14.34 -10.91
CA ARG A 447 6.16 15.57 -10.11
C ARG A 447 7.31 15.47 -9.10
N PHE A 448 8.41 16.19 -9.36
CA PHE A 448 9.64 16.07 -8.56
C PHE A 448 9.56 16.63 -7.12
N GLY A 449 8.47 17.30 -6.74
CA GLY A 449 8.28 17.88 -5.41
C GLY A 449 6.95 18.62 -5.32
N LEU A 450 6.62 19.15 -4.13
CA LEU A 450 5.42 19.94 -3.92
C LEU A 450 5.76 21.28 -3.28
N SER A 451 5.19 22.37 -3.81
CA SER A 451 5.37 23.70 -3.21
C SER A 451 4.59 23.82 -1.89
N LEU A 452 5.04 24.70 -1.00
CA LEU A 452 4.30 25.03 0.24
C LEU A 452 2.86 25.49 -0.05
N GLY A 453 2.67 26.26 -1.13
CA GLY A 453 1.35 26.73 -1.54
C GLY A 453 0.43 25.58 -1.91
N ASP A 454 0.88 24.71 -2.81
CA ASP A 454 0.10 23.55 -3.28
C ASP A 454 -0.23 22.60 -2.13
N PHE A 455 0.69 22.40 -1.19
CA PHE A 455 0.41 21.61 0.01
C PHE A 455 -0.73 22.22 0.84
N HIS A 456 -0.66 23.52 1.16
CA HIS A 456 -1.72 24.19 1.92
C HIS A 456 -3.06 24.22 1.16
N ASP A 457 -3.04 24.20 -0.17
CA ASP A 457 -4.23 24.16 -1.02
C ASP A 457 -4.87 22.75 -0.96
N ALA A 458 -4.06 21.70 -1.08
CA ALA A 458 -4.49 20.31 -0.90
C ALA A 458 -5.09 20.08 0.50
N GLN A 459 -4.48 20.63 1.54
CA GLN A 459 -5.01 20.49 2.91
C GLN A 459 -6.34 21.24 3.12
N ARG A 460 -6.53 22.41 2.49
CA ARG A 460 -7.84 23.09 2.52
C ARG A 460 -8.90 22.30 1.80
N TYR A 461 -8.56 21.71 0.66
CA TYR A 461 -9.45 20.84 -0.09
C TYR A 461 -9.84 19.60 0.75
N ARG A 462 -8.87 18.87 1.31
CA ARG A 462 -9.11 17.72 2.21
C ARG A 462 -10.02 18.07 3.38
N GLN A 463 -9.80 19.21 4.05
CA GLN A 463 -10.66 19.68 5.13
C GLN A 463 -12.12 19.93 4.69
N ALA A 464 -12.34 20.27 3.43
CA ALA A 464 -13.66 20.56 2.89
C ALA A 464 -14.39 19.32 2.38
N VAL A 465 -13.68 18.39 1.71
CA VAL A 465 -14.32 17.27 1.00
C VAL A 465 -14.15 15.91 1.69
N ALA A 466 -13.06 15.72 2.44
CA ALA A 466 -12.70 14.42 3.02
C ALA A 466 -12.09 14.59 4.43
N PRO A 467 -12.75 15.31 5.36
CA PRO A 467 -12.20 15.62 6.68
C PRO A 467 -12.00 14.39 7.57
N ASP A 468 -12.70 13.29 7.26
CA ASP A 468 -12.71 12.04 8.01
C ASP A 468 -11.97 10.91 7.27
N SER A 469 -11.36 11.20 6.12
CA SER A 469 -10.49 10.25 5.41
C SER A 469 -9.23 9.96 6.21
N MET A 470 -8.69 8.76 6.08
CA MET A 470 -7.42 8.42 6.70
C MET A 470 -6.27 9.23 6.07
N THR A 471 -5.23 9.51 6.84
CA THR A 471 -3.93 9.97 6.33
C THR A 471 -2.86 8.98 6.78
N THR A 472 -1.92 8.62 5.91
CA THR A 472 -0.87 7.66 6.26
C THR A 472 0.50 8.11 5.74
N LEU A 473 1.55 7.54 6.32
CA LEU A 473 2.93 7.66 5.84
C LEU A 473 3.56 6.28 5.59
N SER A 474 3.20 5.26 6.36
CA SER A 474 3.67 3.89 6.13
C SER A 474 2.51 2.93 6.25
N THR A 475 2.52 1.90 5.43
CA THR A 475 1.55 0.80 5.50
C THR A 475 2.29 -0.52 5.30
N HIS A 476 1.55 -1.63 5.35
CA HIS A 476 2.08 -2.95 5.00
C HIS A 476 2.36 -3.12 3.50
N ASP A 477 2.01 -2.15 2.66
CA ASP A 477 2.18 -2.19 1.19
C ASP A 477 2.97 -1.01 0.62
N THR A 478 3.32 0.00 1.43
CA THR A 478 4.26 1.04 0.98
C THR A 478 5.59 0.40 0.56
N LYS A 479 6.11 0.82 -0.59
CA LYS A 479 7.37 0.32 -1.18
C LYS A 479 8.55 0.62 -0.27
N ARG A 480 8.51 1.70 0.52
CA ARG A 480 9.56 2.10 1.47
C ARG A 480 8.95 2.66 2.76
N GLY A 481 9.69 2.59 3.85
CA GLY A 481 9.36 3.22 5.11
C GLY A 481 9.31 4.75 5.04
N GLU A 482 8.54 5.38 5.92
CA GLU A 482 8.42 6.84 6.04
C GLU A 482 9.77 7.50 6.35
N ASP A 483 10.60 6.89 7.20
CA ASP A 483 11.90 7.48 7.58
C ASP A 483 12.97 7.24 6.50
N VAL A 484 12.83 6.14 5.75
CA VAL A 484 13.62 5.88 4.54
C VAL A 484 13.37 6.99 3.51
N ARG A 485 12.10 7.32 3.24
CA ARG A 485 11.75 8.42 2.34
C ARG A 485 12.16 9.80 2.88
N ALA A 486 12.04 10.04 4.19
CA ALA A 486 12.50 11.29 4.80
C ALA A 486 14.01 11.52 4.64
N ARG A 487 14.81 10.45 4.77
CA ARG A 487 16.26 10.50 4.54
C ARG A 487 16.58 10.68 3.05
N LEU A 488 15.90 9.97 2.17
CA LEU A 488 16.06 10.13 0.72
C LEU A 488 15.79 11.58 0.28
N ALA A 489 14.75 12.23 0.83
CA ALA A 489 14.41 13.60 0.50
C ALA A 489 15.58 14.59 0.69
N VAL A 490 16.49 14.31 1.63
CA VAL A 490 17.72 15.12 1.86
C VAL A 490 18.63 15.15 0.63
N LEU A 491 18.63 14.11 -0.20
CA LEU A 491 19.45 14.06 -1.42
C LEU A 491 19.07 15.14 -2.43
N SER A 492 17.81 15.61 -2.40
CA SER A 492 17.39 16.74 -3.24
C SER A 492 18.11 18.05 -2.89
N GLU A 493 18.61 18.20 -1.66
CA GLU A 493 19.39 19.37 -1.24
C GLU A 493 20.91 19.20 -1.48
N LEU A 494 21.33 17.98 -1.85
CA LEU A 494 22.72 17.56 -2.00
C LEU A 494 23.01 16.85 -3.35
N PRO A 495 22.50 17.34 -4.50
CA PRO A 495 22.54 16.60 -5.76
C PRO A 495 23.96 16.30 -6.26
N ASP A 496 24.92 17.22 -6.06
CA ASP A 496 26.30 17.05 -6.55
C ASP A 496 27.09 16.02 -5.73
N GLU A 497 26.81 15.95 -4.43
CA GLU A 497 27.44 14.98 -3.54
C GLU A 497 26.86 13.58 -3.77
N TRP A 498 25.55 13.51 -4.00
CA TRP A 498 24.89 12.29 -4.45
C TRP A 498 25.46 11.79 -5.78
N ALA A 499 25.62 12.68 -6.76
CA ALA A 499 26.21 12.37 -8.06
C ALA A 499 27.64 11.79 -7.93
N THR A 500 28.44 12.34 -7.02
CA THR A 500 29.81 11.87 -6.78
C THR A 500 29.81 10.45 -6.19
N LEU A 501 28.99 10.20 -5.18
CA LEU A 501 28.92 8.89 -4.53
C LEU A 501 28.39 7.81 -5.47
N VAL A 502 27.32 8.10 -6.21
CA VAL A 502 26.71 7.09 -7.07
C VAL A 502 27.59 6.75 -8.28
N ALA A 503 28.40 7.69 -8.77
CA ALA A 503 29.41 7.40 -9.79
C ALA A 503 30.50 6.46 -9.25
N LEU A 504 30.99 6.70 -8.03
CA LEU A 504 31.95 5.80 -7.35
C LEU A 504 31.38 4.38 -7.20
N LEU A 505 30.14 4.27 -6.72
CA LEU A 505 29.47 2.98 -6.56
C LEU A 505 29.23 2.29 -7.91
N GLY A 506 28.84 3.03 -8.95
CA GLY A 506 28.66 2.49 -10.30
C GLY A 506 29.95 1.99 -10.96
N GLU A 507 31.09 2.62 -10.66
CA GLU A 507 32.40 2.22 -11.18
C GLU A 507 32.94 0.95 -10.48
N HIS A 508 32.79 0.87 -9.15
CA HIS A 508 33.43 -0.16 -8.33
C HIS A 508 32.50 -1.32 -7.94
N ALA A 509 31.18 -1.15 -8.06
CA ALA A 509 30.17 -2.19 -7.85
C ALA A 509 29.13 -2.15 -9.00
N PRO A 510 29.55 -2.35 -10.27
CA PRO A 510 28.66 -2.21 -11.41
C PRO A 510 27.56 -3.28 -11.40
N MET A 511 26.33 -2.88 -11.71
CA MET A 511 25.22 -3.80 -11.94
C MET A 511 24.93 -3.90 -13.45
N PRO A 512 24.45 -5.05 -13.96
CA PRO A 512 24.21 -5.23 -15.40
C PRO A 512 23.20 -4.23 -15.99
N ASN A 513 22.25 -3.78 -15.18
CA ASN A 513 21.30 -2.71 -15.52
C ASN A 513 21.64 -1.45 -14.71
N PRO A 514 22.20 -0.39 -15.34
CA PRO A 514 22.57 0.84 -14.63
C PRO A 514 21.39 1.57 -13.97
N ALA A 515 20.19 1.53 -14.58
CA ALA A 515 18.99 2.13 -13.98
C ALA A 515 18.57 1.39 -12.71
N PHE A 516 18.74 0.07 -12.68
CA PHE A 516 18.54 -0.73 -11.47
C PHE A 516 19.61 -0.43 -10.42
N GLY A 517 20.88 -0.33 -10.82
CA GLY A 517 21.97 0.08 -9.92
C GLY A 517 21.70 1.43 -9.26
N TYR A 518 21.19 2.40 -10.01
CA TYR A 518 20.80 3.71 -9.48
C TYR A 518 19.64 3.64 -8.47
N LEU A 519 18.67 2.73 -8.64
CA LEU A 519 17.64 2.45 -7.63
C LEU A 519 18.23 1.83 -6.36
N MET A 520 19.14 0.86 -6.52
CA MET A 520 19.78 0.18 -5.40
C MET A 520 20.58 1.14 -4.54
N TRP A 521 21.38 2.02 -5.16
CA TRP A 521 22.20 2.97 -4.43
C TRP A 521 21.38 4.05 -3.72
N GLN A 522 20.27 4.51 -4.30
CA GLN A 522 19.33 5.35 -3.54
C GLN A 522 18.77 4.59 -2.34
N THR A 523 18.35 3.34 -2.53
CA THR A 523 17.80 2.52 -1.45
C THR A 523 18.80 2.38 -0.29
N VAL A 524 20.07 2.07 -0.58
CA VAL A 524 21.14 2.01 0.40
C VAL A 524 21.30 3.32 1.17
N LEU A 525 21.20 4.47 0.50
CA LEU A 525 21.28 5.76 1.20
C LEU A 525 20.04 6.03 2.06
N GLY A 526 18.87 5.56 1.63
CA GLY A 526 17.62 5.68 2.38
C GLY A 526 17.64 4.87 3.68
N VAL A 527 18.07 3.61 3.64
CA VAL A 527 18.10 2.73 4.83
C VAL A 527 19.40 2.81 5.63
N GLY A 528 20.51 3.20 5.00
CA GLY A 528 21.85 3.04 5.54
C GLY A 528 22.38 1.62 5.33
N LEU A 529 23.49 1.28 6.01
CA LEU A 529 24.03 -0.08 5.98
C LEU A 529 23.25 -0.97 6.97
N ILE A 530 22.19 -1.59 6.46
CA ILE A 530 21.37 -2.57 7.17
C ILE A 530 22.02 -3.96 7.14
N GLU A 531 21.32 -4.97 7.66
CA GLU A 531 21.73 -6.36 7.54
C GLU A 531 21.85 -6.76 6.06
N ARG A 532 22.99 -7.36 5.70
CA ARG A 532 23.32 -7.75 4.31
C ARG A 532 22.21 -8.57 3.65
N ASP A 533 21.67 -9.55 4.37
CA ASP A 533 20.61 -10.44 3.87
C ASP A 533 19.31 -9.70 3.53
N ARG A 534 18.94 -8.66 4.31
CA ARG A 534 17.77 -7.82 4.01
C ARG A 534 17.97 -7.06 2.71
N LEU A 535 19.18 -6.54 2.48
CA LEU A 535 19.48 -5.82 1.24
C LEU A 535 19.49 -6.76 0.02
N HIS A 536 20.01 -7.98 0.15
CA HIS A 536 19.91 -8.99 -0.91
C HIS A 536 18.46 -9.39 -1.20
N ALA A 537 17.65 -9.62 -0.17
CA ALA A 537 16.24 -9.97 -0.34
C ALA A 537 15.46 -8.85 -1.05
N TYR A 538 15.73 -7.59 -0.69
CA TYR A 538 15.17 -6.45 -1.41
C TYR A 538 15.65 -6.39 -2.85
N ALA A 539 16.96 -6.58 -3.10
CA ALA A 539 17.52 -6.55 -4.45
C ALA A 539 16.86 -7.60 -5.35
N GLU A 540 16.66 -8.82 -4.84
CA GLU A 540 15.99 -9.91 -5.54
C GLU A 540 14.54 -9.58 -5.91
N LYS A 541 13.77 -9.10 -4.94
CA LYS A 541 12.40 -8.66 -5.21
C LYS A 541 12.38 -7.52 -6.23
N ALA A 542 13.16 -6.46 -6.00
CA ALA A 542 13.15 -5.28 -6.84
C ALA A 542 13.56 -5.56 -8.29
N MET A 543 14.57 -6.42 -8.53
CA MET A 543 15.00 -6.74 -9.89
C MET A 543 13.97 -7.60 -10.65
N ARG A 544 13.25 -8.48 -9.93
CA ARG A 544 12.20 -9.30 -10.53
C ARG A 544 10.90 -8.54 -10.78
N GLU A 545 10.52 -7.59 -9.91
CA GLU A 545 9.42 -6.64 -10.19
C GLU A 545 9.76 -5.74 -11.38
N ALA A 546 11.01 -5.26 -11.47
CA ALA A 546 11.45 -4.49 -12.64
C ALA A 546 11.29 -5.26 -13.95
N ALA A 547 11.36 -6.60 -13.94
CA ALA A 547 11.23 -7.44 -15.14
C ALA A 547 12.13 -6.97 -16.31
N ASP A 548 13.34 -6.48 -16.01
CA ASP A 548 14.27 -5.85 -16.94
C ASP A 548 15.69 -6.44 -16.76
N GLY A 549 15.81 -7.71 -17.15
CA GLY A 549 17.02 -8.53 -17.01
C GLY A 549 16.77 -9.87 -16.32
N THR A 550 15.81 -9.93 -15.39
CA THR A 550 15.29 -11.14 -14.74
C THR A 550 13.82 -10.94 -14.40
N SER A 551 13.06 -12.01 -14.14
CA SER A 551 11.65 -11.91 -13.72
C SER A 551 11.26 -13.06 -12.77
N TRP A 552 10.09 -12.97 -12.15
CA TRP A 552 9.54 -14.07 -11.35
C TRP A 552 9.26 -15.33 -12.18
N ALA A 553 8.83 -15.17 -13.44
CA ALA A 553 8.47 -16.29 -14.32
C ALA A 553 9.70 -16.96 -14.95
N GLU A 554 10.70 -16.17 -15.32
CA GLU A 554 11.93 -16.62 -15.96
C GLU A 554 13.16 -15.97 -15.27
N PRO A 555 13.62 -16.54 -14.14
CA PRO A 555 14.80 -16.03 -13.43
C PRO A 555 16.09 -16.18 -14.26
N HIS A 556 16.92 -15.14 -14.30
CA HIS A 556 18.19 -15.13 -15.04
C HIS A 556 19.40 -15.16 -14.09
N THR A 557 19.85 -16.36 -13.74
CA THR A 557 20.83 -16.61 -12.66
C THR A 557 22.11 -15.78 -12.72
N SER A 558 22.68 -15.53 -13.91
CA SER A 558 23.92 -14.74 -14.01
C SER A 558 23.69 -13.23 -13.84
N PHE A 559 22.50 -12.74 -14.19
CA PHE A 559 22.10 -11.35 -13.93
C PHE A 559 21.89 -11.15 -12.43
N GLU A 560 21.14 -12.06 -11.81
CA GLU A 560 20.87 -12.06 -10.38
C GLU A 560 22.17 -12.11 -9.57
N ARG A 561 23.07 -13.03 -9.92
CA ARG A 561 24.39 -13.13 -9.27
C ARG A 561 25.18 -11.83 -9.35
N ALA A 562 25.23 -11.18 -10.52
CA ALA A 562 25.98 -9.92 -10.66
C ALA A 562 25.41 -8.79 -9.78
N VAL A 563 24.08 -8.76 -9.57
CA VAL A 563 23.45 -7.84 -8.62
C VAL A 563 23.85 -8.16 -7.18
N HIS A 564 23.83 -9.45 -6.79
CA HIS A 564 24.28 -9.87 -5.47
C HIS A 564 25.78 -9.57 -5.24
N ASP A 565 26.64 -9.83 -6.22
CA ASP A 565 28.08 -9.54 -6.14
C ASP A 565 28.34 -8.03 -5.92
N ALA A 566 27.54 -7.14 -6.54
CA ALA A 566 27.63 -5.70 -6.31
C ALA A 566 27.18 -5.29 -4.89
N VAL A 567 26.16 -5.94 -4.34
CA VAL A 567 25.76 -5.77 -2.94
C VAL A 567 26.87 -6.25 -2.00
N ASP A 568 27.48 -7.39 -2.28
CA ASP A 568 28.61 -7.91 -1.49
C ASP A 568 29.81 -6.95 -1.54
N ALA A 569 30.16 -6.43 -2.72
CA ALA A 569 31.22 -5.46 -2.89
C ALA A 569 31.01 -4.20 -2.03
N LEU A 570 29.78 -3.67 -1.93
CA LEU A 570 29.47 -2.55 -1.04
C LEU A 570 29.87 -2.83 0.43
N TYR A 571 29.62 -4.05 0.91
CA TYR A 571 29.93 -4.41 2.29
C TYR A 571 31.38 -4.86 2.49
N ASP A 572 32.01 -5.47 1.49
CA ASP A 572 33.33 -6.07 1.62
C ASP A 572 34.45 -5.06 1.34
N GLU A 573 34.25 -4.14 0.39
CA GLU A 573 35.22 -3.11 0.01
C GLU A 573 35.17 -1.91 0.98
N PRO A 574 36.24 -1.66 1.78
CA PRO A 574 36.21 -0.60 2.79
C PRO A 574 35.99 0.80 2.22
N HIS A 575 36.48 1.07 1.01
CA HIS A 575 36.35 2.38 0.39
C HIS A 575 34.90 2.69 -0.01
N LEU A 576 34.12 1.71 -0.46
CA LEU A 576 32.69 1.86 -0.77
C LEU A 576 31.87 1.98 0.51
N ARG A 577 32.10 1.05 1.45
CA ARG A 577 31.42 1.03 2.74
C ARG A 577 31.60 2.33 3.50
N ASN A 578 32.82 2.87 3.54
CA ASN A 578 33.12 4.12 4.22
C ASN A 578 32.47 5.31 3.50
N ALA A 579 32.54 5.38 2.17
CA ALA A 579 31.93 6.48 1.42
C ALA A 579 30.40 6.57 1.63
N VAL A 580 29.72 5.42 1.67
CA VAL A 580 28.29 5.35 2.01
C VAL A 580 28.06 5.76 3.46
N SER A 581 28.81 5.18 4.40
CA SER A 581 28.66 5.47 5.83
C SER A 581 28.87 6.95 6.14
N ASP A 582 29.88 7.58 5.56
CA ASP A 582 30.19 9.00 5.74
C ASP A 582 29.04 9.89 5.28
N LEU A 583 28.45 9.60 4.10
CA LEU A 583 27.30 10.38 3.63
C LEU A 583 26.06 10.12 4.49
N VAL A 584 25.79 8.86 4.86
CA VAL A 584 24.66 8.49 5.74
C VAL A 584 24.76 9.23 7.07
N GLU A 585 25.92 9.22 7.73
CA GLU A 585 26.14 9.95 8.99
C GLU A 585 25.94 11.46 8.82
N ARG A 586 26.43 12.01 7.70
CA ARG A 586 26.29 13.45 7.43
C ARG A 586 24.84 13.88 7.21
N ILE A 587 24.04 13.05 6.53
CA ILE A 587 22.61 13.37 6.26
C ILE A 587 21.67 12.97 7.39
N ARG A 588 22.12 12.13 8.34
CA ARG A 588 21.31 11.57 9.42
C ARG A 588 20.52 12.64 10.21
N PRO A 589 21.13 13.75 10.71
CA PRO A 589 20.38 14.77 11.44
C PRO A 589 19.30 15.45 10.60
N PHE A 590 19.57 15.67 9.31
CA PHE A 590 18.62 16.25 8.36
C PHE A 590 17.47 15.29 8.04
N GLY A 591 17.77 13.99 7.91
CA GLY A 591 16.77 12.93 7.77
C GLY A 591 15.85 12.86 8.98
N TRP A 592 16.38 12.94 10.21
CA TRP A 592 15.57 13.03 11.42
C TRP A 592 14.70 14.30 11.46
N SER A 593 15.22 15.44 10.99
CA SER A 593 14.42 16.66 10.86
C SER A 593 13.22 16.47 9.93
N ASN A 594 13.44 15.89 8.75
CA ASN A 594 12.36 15.58 7.82
C ASN A 594 11.37 14.56 8.42
N ALA A 595 11.86 13.53 9.09
CA ALA A 595 11.04 12.48 9.70
C ALA A 595 10.12 13.02 10.82
N LEU A 596 10.63 13.85 11.73
CA LEU A 596 9.81 14.52 12.75
C LEU A 596 8.80 15.48 12.11
N SER A 597 9.23 16.20 11.08
CA SER A 597 8.41 17.21 10.40
C SER A 597 7.25 16.57 9.63
N GLN A 598 7.50 15.54 8.82
CA GLN A 598 6.44 14.84 8.10
C GLN A 598 5.46 14.16 9.07
N LYS A 599 5.97 13.57 10.16
CA LYS A 599 5.12 12.86 11.15
C LYS A 599 4.21 13.85 11.86
N LEU A 600 4.74 14.97 12.36
CA LEU A 600 3.89 15.98 12.98
C LEU A 600 2.88 16.58 11.99
N VAL A 601 3.30 16.86 10.75
CA VAL A 601 2.41 17.36 9.69
C VAL A 601 1.26 16.38 9.45
N GLN A 602 1.56 15.09 9.21
CA GLN A 602 0.52 14.06 8.96
C GLN A 602 -0.40 13.86 10.16
N LEU A 603 0.14 13.81 11.38
CA LEU A 603 -0.66 13.63 12.59
C LEU A 603 -1.63 14.80 12.82
N THR A 604 -1.26 16.01 12.41
CA THR A 604 -2.03 17.23 12.74
C THR A 604 -2.77 17.85 11.56
N MET A 605 -2.55 17.41 10.34
CA MET A 605 -3.34 17.84 9.16
C MET A 605 -4.79 17.29 9.20
N PRO A 606 -5.70 17.80 8.34
CA PRO A 606 -7.07 17.28 8.22
C PRO A 606 -7.08 15.79 7.85
N GLY A 607 -8.11 15.06 8.30
CA GLY A 607 -8.16 13.60 8.22
C GLY A 607 -7.89 12.90 9.55
N VAL A 608 -8.06 11.58 9.55
CA VAL A 608 -7.78 10.66 10.66
C VAL A 608 -6.38 10.07 10.47
N PRO A 609 -5.39 10.45 11.30
CA PRO A 609 -4.03 9.96 11.11
C PRO A 609 -3.88 8.51 11.51
N ASP A 610 -3.31 7.71 10.61
CA ASP A 610 -2.88 6.35 10.85
C ASP A 610 -1.40 6.30 11.25
N VAL A 611 -1.08 5.37 12.14
CA VAL A 611 0.27 5.05 12.59
C VAL A 611 0.49 3.56 12.38
N TYR A 612 1.41 3.21 11.48
CA TYR A 612 1.80 1.81 11.28
C TYR A 612 2.67 1.32 12.45
N GLN A 613 2.56 0.04 12.79
CA GLN A 613 3.22 -0.52 13.96
C GLN A 613 4.72 -0.22 14.02
N GLY A 614 5.20 0.33 15.13
CA GLY A 614 6.61 0.65 15.37
C GLY A 614 7.06 2.00 14.80
N THR A 615 6.21 2.68 14.01
CA THR A 615 6.56 3.99 13.40
C THR A 615 6.42 5.16 14.37
N GLU A 616 6.07 4.93 15.63
CA GLU A 616 6.32 5.91 16.69
C GLU A 616 7.81 6.12 16.93
N GLY A 617 8.64 5.10 16.68
CA GLY A 617 10.09 5.17 16.64
C GLY A 617 10.65 5.34 15.22
N TRP A 618 11.98 5.33 15.12
CA TRP A 618 12.66 5.27 13.82
C TRP A 618 12.46 3.90 13.18
N GLU A 619 12.20 3.88 11.88
CA GLU A 619 12.12 2.64 11.11
C GLU A 619 12.94 2.71 9.81
N ASP A 620 13.31 1.56 9.27
CA ASP A 620 14.18 1.43 8.10
C ASP A 620 13.63 0.40 7.10
N SER A 621 12.32 0.24 7.07
CA SER A 621 11.67 -0.85 6.34
C SER A 621 11.71 -0.61 4.83
N LEU A 622 11.92 -1.69 4.10
CA LEU A 622 11.75 -1.76 2.65
C LEU A 622 10.41 -2.42 2.31
N VAL A 623 10.17 -2.67 1.02
CA VAL A 623 8.94 -3.31 0.54
C VAL A 623 8.69 -4.66 1.21
N ASP A 624 7.43 -5.05 1.34
CA ASP A 624 6.97 -6.38 1.80
C ASP A 624 7.89 -7.50 1.28
N PRO A 625 8.37 -8.45 2.12
CA PRO A 625 8.01 -8.64 3.53
C PRO A 625 8.82 -7.83 4.55
N ASP A 626 9.74 -6.94 4.14
CA ASP A 626 10.62 -6.25 5.10
C ASP A 626 9.85 -5.26 6.01
N ASN A 627 8.78 -4.62 5.50
CA ASN A 627 7.85 -3.79 6.29
C ASN A 627 6.88 -4.60 7.17
N ARG A 628 7.01 -5.93 7.23
CA ARG A 628 6.20 -6.81 8.10
C ARG A 628 7.04 -7.51 9.16
N ARG A 629 8.29 -7.07 9.38
CA ARG A 629 9.14 -7.56 10.48
C ARG A 629 8.41 -7.41 11.84
N PRO A 630 8.64 -8.33 12.79
CA PRO A 630 8.07 -8.21 14.13
C PRO A 630 8.49 -6.91 14.81
N VAL A 631 7.57 -6.31 15.58
CA VAL A 631 7.82 -5.10 16.36
C VAL A 631 8.06 -5.47 17.82
N ASP A 632 9.19 -5.02 18.38
CA ASP A 632 9.45 -5.13 19.82
C ASP A 632 8.68 -4.04 20.59
N PHE A 633 7.43 -4.32 20.94
CA PHE A 633 6.60 -3.39 21.70
C PHE A 633 7.13 -3.08 23.11
N ALA A 634 7.94 -3.96 23.70
CA ALA A 634 8.58 -3.67 24.98
C ALA A 634 9.67 -2.61 24.83
N ALA A 635 10.41 -2.63 23.71
CA ALA A 635 11.34 -1.56 23.35
C ALA A 635 10.59 -0.26 22.99
N GLN A 636 9.49 -0.34 22.22
CA GLN A 636 8.67 0.84 21.89
C GLN A 636 8.15 1.55 23.14
N ARG A 637 7.71 0.79 24.15
CA ARG A 637 7.25 1.36 25.43
C ARG A 637 8.31 2.20 26.13
N ARG A 638 9.59 1.78 26.07
CA ARG A 638 10.71 2.49 26.72
C ARG A 638 11.09 3.80 26.03
N LEU A 639 10.66 4.02 24.79
CA LEU A 639 10.90 5.30 24.09
C LEU A 639 10.24 6.49 24.79
N PHE A 640 9.26 6.22 25.66
CA PHE A 640 8.49 7.22 26.40
C PHE A 640 8.98 7.47 27.84
N ASP A 641 10.04 6.80 28.29
CA ASP A 641 10.53 6.92 29.67
C ASP A 641 11.11 8.31 29.99
N ALA A 642 11.57 9.04 28.97
CA ALA A 642 12.19 10.35 29.10
C ALA A 642 11.24 11.49 28.68
N GLU A 643 11.12 12.52 29.51
CA GLU A 643 10.50 13.78 29.11
C GLU A 643 11.47 14.61 28.27
N ARG A 644 10.97 15.16 27.15
CA ARG A 644 11.76 16.00 26.24
C ARG A 644 13.08 15.34 25.81
N PRO A 645 13.04 14.13 25.24
CA PRO A 645 14.24 13.40 24.83
C PRO A 645 14.98 14.14 23.69
N PRO A 646 16.31 14.01 23.58
CA PRO A 646 17.08 14.61 22.48
C PRO A 646 16.73 13.94 21.14
N VAL A 647 16.97 14.65 20.03
CA VAL A 647 16.91 14.06 18.69
C VAL A 647 18.19 13.26 18.45
N ASP A 648 18.11 11.95 18.63
CA ASP A 648 19.23 11.03 18.45
C ASP A 648 18.76 9.67 17.87
N ALA A 649 19.67 8.71 17.81
CA ALA A 649 19.43 7.39 17.25
C ALA A 649 18.44 6.53 18.04
N THR A 650 18.05 6.91 19.26
CA THR A 650 17.10 6.13 20.08
C THR A 650 15.70 6.13 19.51
N GLY A 651 15.29 7.19 18.80
CA GLY A 651 13.91 7.37 18.33
C GLY A 651 12.95 7.95 19.35
N ALA A 652 13.41 8.21 20.59
CA ALA A 652 12.57 8.74 21.65
C ALA A 652 11.97 10.12 21.32
N ALA A 653 12.69 10.97 20.57
CA ALA A 653 12.15 12.25 20.08
C ALA A 653 10.96 12.08 19.14
N LYS A 654 10.98 11.09 18.24
CA LYS A 654 9.85 10.82 17.36
C LYS A 654 8.67 10.28 18.15
N ALA A 655 8.94 9.35 19.06
CA ALA A 655 7.93 8.78 19.93
C ALA A 655 7.23 9.91 20.73
N TRP A 656 8.02 10.80 21.35
CA TRP A 656 7.53 12.00 22.04
C TRP A 656 6.62 12.88 21.17
N VAL A 657 7.04 13.22 19.95
CA VAL A 657 6.22 14.00 19.00
C VAL A 657 4.91 13.29 18.68
N VAL A 658 4.96 11.99 18.38
CA VAL A 658 3.78 11.18 18.08
C VAL A 658 2.83 11.19 19.26
N SER A 659 3.31 10.93 20.48
CA SER A 659 2.45 10.89 21.67
C SER A 659 1.77 12.22 21.95
N ARG A 660 2.51 13.33 21.88
CA ARG A 660 1.95 14.66 22.15
C ARG A 660 0.90 15.05 21.11
N ALA A 661 1.14 14.74 19.83
CA ALA A 661 0.18 15.00 18.76
C ALA A 661 -1.09 14.13 18.89
N LEU A 662 -0.94 12.82 19.15
CA LEU A 662 -2.06 11.90 19.28
C LEU A 662 -2.91 12.20 20.51
N ARG A 663 -2.30 12.40 21.69
CA ARG A 663 -3.01 12.80 22.92
C ARG A 663 -3.75 14.11 22.73
N LEU A 664 -3.12 15.13 22.13
CA LEU A 664 -3.79 16.41 21.88
C LEU A 664 -5.03 16.24 21.00
N ARG A 665 -4.97 15.40 19.97
CA ARG A 665 -6.13 15.10 19.10
C ARG A 665 -7.23 14.35 19.81
N ARG A 666 -6.88 13.34 20.59
CA ARG A 666 -7.82 12.50 21.33
C ARG A 666 -8.52 13.30 22.43
N ASP A 667 -7.75 14.07 23.19
CA ASP A 667 -8.21 14.70 24.43
C ASP A 667 -8.78 16.10 24.21
N ARG A 668 -8.39 16.79 23.12
CA ARG A 668 -8.84 18.14 22.75
C ARG A 668 -9.30 18.23 21.28
N PRO A 669 -10.27 17.40 20.84
CA PRO A 669 -10.71 17.34 19.45
C PRO A 669 -11.29 18.66 18.93
N GLU A 670 -11.78 19.54 19.81
CA GLU A 670 -12.28 20.87 19.44
C GLU A 670 -11.19 21.80 18.89
N LEU A 671 -9.92 21.48 19.11
CA LEU A 671 -8.78 22.21 18.53
C LEU A 671 -8.50 21.85 17.05
N PHE A 672 -9.20 20.85 16.50
CA PHE A 672 -8.97 20.26 15.17
C PHE A 672 -10.16 20.40 14.20
N GLY A 673 -10.91 21.51 14.25
CA GLY A 673 -12.10 21.74 13.45
C GLY A 673 -11.95 22.57 12.17
N ARG A 674 -10.76 23.08 11.82
CA ARG A 674 -10.53 23.90 10.61
C ARG A 674 -9.14 23.67 10.02
N TYR A 675 -8.82 24.35 8.92
CA TYR A 675 -7.45 24.47 8.42
C TYR A 675 -7.15 25.91 7.98
N ARG A 676 -6.10 26.52 8.56
CA ARG A 676 -5.63 27.86 8.17
C ARG A 676 -4.11 27.89 8.12
N ARG A 677 -3.53 28.31 7.01
CA ARG A 677 -2.09 28.59 6.91
C ARG A 677 -1.69 29.66 7.92
N VAL A 678 -0.61 29.41 8.66
CA VAL A 678 0.01 30.41 9.55
C VAL A 678 1.00 31.23 8.74
N ARG A 679 0.96 32.55 8.93
CA ARG A 679 1.88 33.46 8.24
C ARG A 679 3.27 33.35 8.87
N VAL A 680 4.27 33.13 8.02
CA VAL A 680 5.69 33.15 8.38
C VAL A 680 6.36 34.21 7.53
N ASP A 681 7.05 35.16 8.18
CA ASP A 681 7.77 36.25 7.51
C ASP A 681 9.26 36.13 7.83
N GLY A 682 10.11 36.41 6.83
CA GLY A 682 11.55 36.49 7.00
C GLY A 682 12.32 35.68 5.95
N PRO A 683 13.65 35.72 6.01
CA PRO A 683 14.49 35.22 4.91
C PRO A 683 14.55 33.70 4.80
N ALA A 684 14.04 32.95 5.80
CA ALA A 684 13.91 31.49 5.77
C ALA A 684 12.45 31.01 5.84
N ALA A 685 11.48 31.85 5.45
CA ALA A 685 10.06 31.53 5.55
C ALA A 685 9.66 30.26 4.78
N ASP A 686 10.30 29.98 3.63
CA ASP A 686 10.01 28.82 2.80
C ASP A 686 10.49 27.48 3.39
N HIS A 687 11.20 27.53 4.52
CA HIS A 687 11.60 26.35 5.30
C HIS A 687 10.58 25.98 6.38
N ALA A 688 9.54 26.79 6.61
CA ALA A 688 8.52 26.55 7.63
C ALA A 688 7.20 26.07 7.01
N VAL A 689 6.79 24.86 7.35
CA VAL A 689 5.42 24.39 7.16
C VAL A 689 4.64 24.79 8.42
N ALA A 690 3.66 25.70 8.29
CA ALA A 690 2.93 26.19 9.46
C ALA A 690 1.42 26.34 9.22
N PHE A 691 0.60 25.74 10.07
CA PHE A 691 -0.87 25.78 9.97
C PHE A 691 -1.58 25.64 11.33
N ASP A 692 -2.78 26.20 11.41
CA ASP A 692 -3.69 26.23 12.56
C ASP A 692 -4.94 25.39 12.26
N ARG A 693 -5.24 24.45 13.15
CA ARG A 693 -6.37 23.52 13.03
C ARG A 693 -7.63 23.92 13.78
N GLY A 694 -7.65 25.06 14.47
CA GLY A 694 -8.76 25.46 15.36
C GLY A 694 -8.26 26.11 16.63
N GLY A 695 -7.14 25.59 17.12
CA GLY A 695 -6.34 26.12 18.22
C GLY A 695 -5.05 25.33 18.43
N ALA A 696 -4.93 24.15 17.83
CA ALA A 696 -3.66 23.44 17.67
C ALA A 696 -2.90 23.99 16.45
N ILE A 697 -1.67 24.46 16.64
CA ILE A 697 -0.82 25.01 15.58
C ILE A 697 0.42 24.15 15.40
N THR A 698 0.63 23.70 14.18
CA THR A 698 1.82 22.95 13.77
C THR A 698 2.82 23.89 13.14
N VAL A 699 4.09 23.75 13.52
CA VAL A 699 5.23 24.38 12.86
C VAL A 699 6.28 23.29 12.63
N ALA A 700 6.70 23.07 11.39
CA ALA A 700 7.65 22.02 11.02
C ALA A 700 8.70 22.53 10.02
N THR A 701 9.88 21.92 10.03
CA THR A 701 11.02 22.30 9.17
C THR A 701 11.01 21.50 7.87
N ARG A 702 11.14 22.18 6.73
CA ARG A 702 11.43 21.55 5.43
C ARG A 702 12.73 22.09 4.84
N LEU A 703 13.37 21.28 4.01
CA LEU A 703 14.67 21.59 3.40
C LEU A 703 15.73 22.00 4.44
N PRO A 704 16.02 21.11 5.42
CA PRO A 704 16.86 21.46 6.56
C PRO A 704 18.34 21.64 6.20
N VAL A 705 18.85 21.05 5.11
CA VAL A 705 20.25 21.26 4.69
C VAL A 705 20.46 22.67 4.16
N ILE A 706 19.57 23.13 3.30
CA ILE A 706 19.60 24.49 2.73
C ILE A 706 19.38 25.51 3.85
N LEU A 707 18.48 25.22 4.80
CA LEU A 707 18.28 26.06 5.99
C LEU A 707 19.59 26.23 6.78
N ASP A 708 20.25 25.13 7.10
CA ASP A 708 21.51 25.12 7.84
C ASP A 708 22.62 25.89 7.10
N ARG A 709 22.82 25.59 5.80
CA ARG A 709 23.80 26.28 4.94
C ARG A 709 23.57 27.79 4.84
N HIS A 710 22.33 28.25 4.97
CA HIS A 710 21.97 29.67 4.96
C HIS A 710 22.02 30.34 6.35
N GLY A 711 22.59 29.68 7.36
CA GLY A 711 22.75 30.22 8.71
C GLY A 711 21.50 30.05 9.59
N GLY A 712 20.68 29.04 9.30
CA GLY A 712 19.49 28.71 10.06
C GLY A 712 18.34 29.71 9.91
N TRP A 713 17.49 29.78 10.94
CA TRP A 713 16.24 30.56 10.91
C TRP A 713 16.41 32.08 10.83
N ARG A 714 17.58 32.63 11.19
CA ARG A 714 17.88 34.08 11.14
C ARG A 714 16.76 34.93 11.80
N ASP A 715 16.27 35.95 11.10
CA ASP A 715 15.19 36.84 11.58
C ASP A 715 13.77 36.34 11.28
N THR A 716 13.62 35.06 10.88
CA THR A 716 12.33 34.49 10.50
C THR A 716 11.40 34.32 11.71
N VAL A 717 10.16 34.76 11.55
CA VAL A 717 9.12 34.77 12.58
C VAL A 717 7.81 34.16 12.08
N ALA A 718 7.08 33.48 12.97
CA ALA A 718 5.68 33.11 12.75
C ALA A 718 4.75 34.07 13.48
N GLU A 719 3.64 34.42 12.84
CA GLU A 719 2.55 35.22 13.42
C GLU A 719 1.54 34.31 14.12
N LEU A 720 1.62 34.26 15.45
CA LEU A 720 0.86 33.32 16.27
C LEU A 720 -0.19 34.04 17.16
N PRO A 721 -1.34 33.41 17.44
CA PRO A 721 -2.21 33.83 18.55
C PRO A 721 -1.44 33.92 19.88
N ARG A 722 -1.86 34.82 20.77
CA ARG A 722 -1.27 34.92 22.12
C ARG A 722 -1.82 33.80 23.03
N GLY A 723 -1.06 33.44 24.06
CA GLY A 723 -1.50 32.48 25.09
C GLY A 723 -1.35 31.01 24.67
N LEU A 724 -0.40 30.72 23.78
CA LEU A 724 -0.09 29.35 23.38
C LEU A 724 1.12 28.83 24.15
N VAL A 725 1.19 27.51 24.29
CA VAL A 725 2.35 26.78 24.79
C VAL A 725 2.71 25.68 23.79
N ASP A 726 4.01 25.50 23.54
CA ASP A 726 4.50 24.35 22.79
C ASP A 726 4.38 23.09 23.66
N THR A 727 3.51 22.17 23.28
CA THR A 727 3.25 20.91 23.99
C THR A 727 4.47 19.99 23.99
N LEU A 728 5.45 20.23 23.11
CA LEU A 728 6.68 19.43 23.04
C LEU A 728 7.72 19.89 24.05
N THR A 729 7.80 21.19 24.36
CA THR A 729 8.88 21.77 25.19
C THR A 729 8.40 22.47 26.46
N GLY A 730 7.12 22.81 26.54
CA GLY A 730 6.52 23.67 27.58
C GLY A 730 6.78 25.17 27.35
N ARG A 731 7.35 25.56 26.20
CA ARG A 731 7.73 26.95 25.92
C ARG A 731 6.49 27.79 25.57
N PRO A 732 6.27 28.96 26.20
CA PRO A 732 5.20 29.86 25.80
C PRO A 732 5.50 30.47 24.41
N ALA A 733 4.45 30.61 23.60
CA ALA A 733 4.50 31.18 22.26
C ALA A 733 3.33 32.14 22.02
N GLY A 734 3.53 33.10 21.12
CA GLY A 734 2.46 34.01 20.71
C GLY A 734 2.93 35.35 20.16
N GLY A 735 2.07 36.00 19.37
CA GLY A 735 2.45 37.16 18.57
C GLY A 735 3.56 36.82 17.56
N ARG A 736 4.46 37.78 17.32
CA ARG A 736 5.64 37.60 16.45
C ARG A 736 6.70 36.74 17.14
N THR A 737 6.68 35.44 16.86
CA THR A 737 7.55 34.45 17.51
C THR A 737 8.72 34.06 16.60
N ARG A 738 9.96 34.18 17.09
CA ARG A 738 11.19 33.79 16.38
C ARG A 738 11.27 32.28 16.20
N LEU A 739 11.33 31.81 14.95
CA LEU A 739 11.40 30.37 14.67
C LEU A 739 12.69 29.74 15.17
N GLY A 740 13.82 30.45 15.09
CA GLY A 740 15.09 29.98 15.64
C GLY A 740 15.09 29.75 17.16
N ARG A 741 14.16 30.37 17.90
CA ARG A 741 13.94 30.09 19.33
C ARG A 741 12.87 29.03 19.53
N LEU A 742 11.82 29.03 18.70
CA LEU A 742 10.74 28.04 18.81
C LEU A 742 11.24 26.62 18.54
N LEU A 743 12.13 26.47 17.56
CA LEU A 743 12.61 25.20 17.01
C LEU A 743 14.08 24.90 17.37
N ASP A 744 14.56 25.43 18.50
CA ASP A 744 15.94 25.23 18.97
C ASP A 744 16.19 23.82 19.57
N THR A 745 15.12 23.17 20.04
CA THR A 745 15.15 21.88 20.74
C THR A 745 14.75 20.76 19.79
N TYR A 746 13.67 20.99 19.04
CA TYR A 746 13.17 20.10 18.00
C TYR A 746 12.99 20.90 16.71
N PRO A 747 13.15 20.28 15.53
CA PRO A 747 12.86 20.91 14.24
C PRO A 747 11.34 21.09 14.00
N VAL A 748 10.52 20.83 15.02
CA VAL A 748 9.07 20.89 15.00
C VAL A 748 8.55 21.51 16.31
N ALA A 749 7.36 22.12 16.27
CA ALA A 749 6.63 22.58 17.43
C ALA A 749 5.12 22.32 17.24
N LEU A 750 4.45 21.95 18.34
CA LEU A 750 3.01 21.76 18.38
C LEU A 750 2.44 22.67 19.47
N LEU A 751 1.76 23.73 19.07
CA LEU A 751 1.27 24.76 19.98
C LEU A 751 -0.21 24.57 20.28
N ALA A 752 -0.60 24.72 21.53
CA ALA A 752 -2.00 24.71 21.96
C ALA A 752 -2.23 25.74 23.07
N PRO A 753 -3.49 26.13 23.36
CA PRO A 753 -3.79 26.97 24.52
C PRO A 753 -3.32 26.30 25.82
N ASP A 754 -2.74 27.09 26.72
CA ASP A 754 -2.37 26.60 28.05
C ASP A 754 -3.62 26.18 28.84
N THR A 755 -3.54 25.04 29.52
CA THR A 755 -4.64 24.47 30.32
C THR A 755 -4.44 24.66 31.82
N SER A 756 -3.28 25.18 32.24
CA SER A 756 -2.97 25.41 33.64
C SER A 756 -3.78 26.53 34.32
N ASP A 757 -4.56 27.30 33.56
CA ASP A 757 -5.44 28.38 34.05
C ASP A 757 -6.95 28.03 34.02
N THR A 758 -7.34 26.81 33.64
CA THR A 758 -8.74 26.36 33.72
C THR A 758 -8.91 25.39 34.88
N GLU A 759 -9.33 25.91 36.05
CA GLU A 759 -9.90 25.07 37.11
C GLU A 759 -11.06 24.23 36.53
N PRO A 760 -11.17 22.93 36.87
CA PRO A 760 -12.32 22.14 36.49
C PRO A 760 -13.57 22.70 37.19
N ALA A 761 -14.55 23.14 36.41
CA ALA A 761 -15.88 23.53 36.88
C ALA A 761 -16.75 22.31 37.19
#